data_AF-A0AAW0EDN5-F1
#
_entry.id   AF-A0AAW0EDN5-F1
#
_cell.length_a   1.000
_cell.length_b   1.000
_cell.length_c   1.000
_cell.angle_alpha   90.00
_cell.angle_beta   90.00
_cell.angle_gamma   90.00
#
_symmetry.space_group_name_H-M   'P 1'
#
loop_
_entity.id
_entity.type
_entity.pdbx_description
1 polymer ?
#
loop_
_entity_poly.entity_id
_entity_poly.type
_entity_poly.pdbx_seq_one_letter_code
_entity_poly.pdbx_strand_id
1 'polypeptide(L)'
;MDSDCVDPDPANTVANRINTLLNSSGPGYVLKLCPNREYILQTPIYFAAPNQEISTEGYPTDDSRATLVVDGPVANGTGHTTAVDGTCVDCSNIMLRNVQINGARRVAPPTSGGANIEMGGGNANQTVQFVRSYDPRGWSCLHVAEGPFTCNNAVIQNNDIGPCGVDTFQEWADGISVSCKDSTVRNNMIQGPTDGGIVLFGSPGTQVYNNTIWIINNTLLGGINMVDYLPWQGNYSNTVVKNNTIVGGYATSTDPHNDKLGPNQADVIIKIGIAVGPRTWFGDRYLANTSSNGVVEDNRLSGAFGYGIAISSASNFTISNNVLFGNSSFIGASGANCSKTVAVPDPAPFIYDNTAVGTTLQTEFQLVADASSLSCIIPPLNGDYWPFGHDPDSFYESSNATQYSTISPAGVVIGVFAGVVALGVLTWFIRRRALKRIEDRRLHAAKRGLRIGPESCPTLTELVLGRVATLVKKFVHTVAMSRGLSEAAATAAGGKIFTFGSYRLGVHGPGSDIDTLCVVPKHVSRDDFFEVFEPMLMEMEGVAEVSGVPDAYVPIIKAKISGIPLDLLMARLALSSIPEDLSLRDDTLLRNLDERCVRSLGGSRVTDEILRLVPNVQVFRDSLRCIKLWAQRRAIYSNVNGFLGGVAWAMLVARICQLYPNAIAGAIVSRFFIIMYRWSWPQPVLLKQIEEGPLQVRVWNPKLYPADRSHRMPIITPAYPAMCSTHNVTASTQMIMTEEFKKAADIVDKVIVGKAAWSELFAKHDFFHKYRYYLQVIASTGNADLQIKWAGTVESRIRQLVMKLEYVDSLTLAHPFIKGFEQTLYCLTDEEVRQVAQGEISDAVLKRKKEDIEGKEGGGEVYSTTFYIGLLIEPRQDGAVGPRRLDISYPTQEFTKLVRVWEKFDESSMSIVVQHIKSSMLPDYVYDVGERPQKLVQKRAKGPSKSSNTSPDMPYTKRRRSSHPVDSTRSSENDVPMSLTPVVEVAGAFAPKDPLEIRSPQLPFGENVAAIAKGALSAQ
;
A
#
# COMPACT_ATOMS: atom_id res chain seq x y z
N MET A 1 23.28 35.92 23.09
CA MET A 1 24.57 35.29 22.81
C MET A 1 24.41 34.73 21.42
N ASP A 2 24.97 35.41 20.43
CA ASP A 2 24.89 35.00 19.03
C ASP A 2 25.61 33.66 18.91
N SER A 3 24.87 32.59 18.60
CA SER A 3 25.47 31.28 18.36
C SER A 3 26.22 31.32 17.03
N ASP A 4 27.45 30.83 17.03
CA ASP A 4 28.41 30.89 15.91
C ASP A 4 28.14 29.79 14.84
N CYS A 5 26.97 29.14 14.94
CA CYS A 5 26.52 28.04 14.10
C CYS A 5 25.53 28.50 13.01
N VAL A 6 25.48 27.76 11.89
CA VAL A 6 24.62 28.08 10.75
C VAL A 6 23.15 27.88 11.12
N ASP A 7 22.34 28.94 11.07
CA ASP A 7 20.89 28.83 11.29
C ASP A 7 20.23 27.99 10.17
N PRO A 8 19.43 26.94 10.51
CA PRO A 8 18.70 26.14 9.53
C PRO A 8 17.60 26.92 8.78
N ASP A 9 17.14 28.06 9.32
CA ASP A 9 16.06 28.84 8.73
C ASP A 9 16.57 30.00 7.87
N PRO A 10 15.94 30.28 6.71
CA PRO A 10 14.82 29.54 6.14
C PRO A 10 15.27 28.24 5.43
N ALA A 11 14.57 27.14 5.72
CA ALA A 11 14.92 25.78 5.29
C ALA A 11 15.11 25.61 3.76
N ASN A 12 14.34 26.31 2.94
CA ASN A 12 14.41 26.18 1.47
C ASN A 12 15.73 26.69 0.85
N THR A 13 16.57 27.39 1.63
CA THR A 13 17.86 27.91 1.16
C THR A 13 19.06 27.35 1.92
N VAL A 14 18.83 26.49 2.91
CA VAL A 14 19.86 26.08 3.88
C VAL A 14 21.02 25.34 3.22
N ALA A 15 20.75 24.42 2.29
CA ALA A 15 21.78 23.70 1.56
C ALA A 15 22.66 24.65 0.72
N ASN A 16 22.05 25.61 0.02
CA ASN A 16 22.77 26.62 -0.76
C ASN A 16 23.65 27.51 0.12
N ARG A 17 23.16 27.90 1.30
CA ARG A 17 23.91 28.70 2.26
C ARG A 17 25.13 27.94 2.80
N ILE A 18 24.94 26.69 3.19
CA ILE A 18 26.04 25.82 3.65
C ILE A 18 27.08 25.64 2.54
N ASN A 19 26.65 25.30 1.32
CA ASN A 19 27.54 25.14 0.18
C ASN A 19 28.30 26.45 -0.15
N THR A 20 27.64 27.61 -0.03
CA THR A 20 28.30 28.91 -0.22
C THR A 20 29.38 29.14 0.83
N LEU A 21 29.13 28.81 2.10
CA LEU A 21 30.12 28.94 3.17
C LEU A 21 31.33 28.04 2.95
N LEU A 22 31.10 26.76 2.61
CA LEU A 22 32.18 25.81 2.31
C LEU A 22 32.99 26.26 1.10
N ASN A 23 32.35 26.72 0.03
CA ASN A 23 33.04 27.13 -1.19
C ASN A 23 33.82 28.45 -1.04
N SER A 24 33.33 29.39 -0.23
CA SER A 24 33.95 30.73 -0.10
C SER A 24 35.01 30.84 1.00
N SER A 25 35.01 29.94 1.99
CA SER A 25 35.89 30.06 3.17
C SER A 25 37.27 29.41 2.99
N GLY A 26 37.45 28.57 1.97
CA GLY A 26 38.73 27.94 1.65
C GLY A 26 39.15 26.76 2.55
N PRO A 27 40.42 26.32 2.45
CA PRO A 27 40.95 25.19 3.21
C PRO A 27 40.92 25.41 4.73
N GLY A 28 40.68 24.35 5.50
CA GLY A 28 40.71 24.40 6.97
C GLY A 28 39.47 25.00 7.64
N TYR A 29 38.48 25.41 6.86
CA TYR A 29 37.24 25.99 7.40
C TYR A 29 36.39 24.96 8.14
N VAL A 30 35.88 25.35 9.31
CA VAL A 30 34.98 24.52 10.13
C VAL A 30 33.57 25.09 10.05
N LEU A 31 32.68 24.36 9.37
CA LEU A 31 31.26 24.65 9.33
C LEU A 31 30.56 24.08 10.56
N LYS A 32 30.13 24.96 11.46
CA LYS A 32 29.39 24.60 12.68
C LYS A 32 27.89 24.53 12.43
N LEU A 33 27.27 23.39 12.71
CA LEU A 33 25.83 23.19 12.75
C LEU A 33 25.30 23.37 14.18
N CYS A 34 24.09 23.89 14.34
CA CYS A 34 23.52 24.14 15.65
C CYS A 34 22.98 22.84 16.28
N PRO A 35 23.26 22.56 17.57
CA PRO A 35 22.77 21.36 18.25
C PRO A 35 21.25 21.35 18.36
N ASN A 36 20.65 20.16 18.35
CA ASN A 36 19.20 19.92 18.35
C ASN A 36 18.43 20.59 17.20
N ARG A 37 19.08 20.81 16.05
CA ARG A 37 18.46 21.39 14.85
C ARG A 37 18.45 20.41 13.68
N GLU A 38 17.41 20.54 12.86
CA GLU A 38 17.27 19.81 11.59
C GLU A 38 17.54 20.73 10.41
N TYR A 39 18.30 20.24 9.44
CA TYR A 39 18.67 20.92 8.21
C TYR A 39 18.05 20.16 7.04
N ILE A 40 16.98 20.73 6.47
CA ILE A 40 16.23 20.10 5.37
C ILE A 40 16.95 20.36 4.05
N LEU A 41 17.60 19.35 3.50
CA LEU A 41 18.47 19.46 2.34
C LEU A 41 17.71 19.19 1.04
N GLN A 42 17.52 20.23 0.22
CA GLN A 42 16.96 20.10 -1.12
C GLN A 42 17.98 19.61 -2.16
N THR A 43 19.27 19.79 -1.86
CA THR A 43 20.43 19.34 -2.64
C THR A 43 21.54 18.86 -1.69
N PRO A 44 22.54 18.08 -2.15
CA PRO A 44 23.64 17.65 -1.30
C PRO A 44 24.48 18.82 -0.77
N ILE A 45 25.13 18.60 0.36
CA ILE A 45 26.20 19.46 0.87
C ILE A 45 27.53 18.95 0.32
N TYR A 46 28.32 19.83 -0.29
CA TYR A 46 29.61 19.49 -0.88
C TYR A 46 30.74 20.10 -0.06
N PHE A 47 31.71 19.28 0.34
CA PHE A 47 33.02 19.80 0.68
C PHE A 47 33.66 20.44 -0.56
N ALA A 48 34.44 21.50 -0.37
CA ALA A 48 34.96 22.30 -1.47
C ALA A 48 36.48 22.50 -1.44
N ALA A 49 37.14 22.22 -0.31
CA ALA A 49 38.57 22.44 -0.12
C ALA A 49 39.16 21.46 0.90
N PRO A 50 40.50 21.24 0.90
CA PRO A 50 41.12 20.31 1.83
C PRO A 50 41.09 20.82 3.27
N ASN A 51 41.18 19.90 4.23
CA ASN A 51 41.17 20.17 5.68
C ASN A 51 39.86 20.80 6.21
N GLN A 52 38.81 20.86 5.40
CA GLN A 52 37.51 21.36 5.84
C GLN A 52 36.82 20.40 6.81
N GLU A 53 35.95 20.95 7.65
CA GLU A 53 35.18 20.18 8.61
C GLU A 53 33.70 20.60 8.61
N ILE A 54 32.81 19.61 8.70
CA ILE A 54 31.39 19.80 9.01
C ILE A 54 31.12 19.13 10.35
N SER A 55 30.66 19.89 11.33
CA SER A 55 30.38 19.37 12.68
C SER A 55 29.31 20.13 13.43
N THR A 56 28.67 19.48 14.42
CA THR A 56 27.77 20.17 15.35
C THR A 56 28.57 20.97 16.38
N GLU A 57 28.16 22.21 16.64
CA GLU A 57 28.73 23.06 17.69
C GLU A 57 28.72 22.33 19.04
N GLY A 58 29.89 22.28 19.69
CA GLY A 58 30.08 21.59 20.97
C GLY A 58 30.41 20.10 20.86
N TYR A 59 30.44 19.51 19.65
CA TYR A 59 30.77 18.10 19.41
C TYR A 59 29.98 17.09 20.27
N PRO A 60 28.65 17.19 20.35
CA PRO A 60 27.85 16.19 21.06
C PRO A 60 28.02 14.81 20.43
N THR A 61 27.99 13.77 21.26
CA THR A 61 28.03 12.37 20.83
C THR A 61 26.69 11.66 21.01
N ASP A 62 25.69 12.34 21.57
CA ASP A 62 24.33 11.85 21.79
C ASP A 62 23.36 12.39 20.72
N ASP A 63 22.06 12.27 20.96
CA ASP A 63 21.01 12.70 20.03
C ASP A 63 20.88 14.24 19.90
N SER A 64 21.68 15.02 20.64
CA SER A 64 21.72 16.48 20.48
C SER A 64 22.55 16.96 19.28
N ARG A 65 23.22 16.04 18.57
CA ARG A 65 23.85 16.28 17.26
C ARG A 65 22.84 16.91 16.27
N ALA A 66 23.31 17.86 15.46
CA ALA A 66 22.51 18.41 14.36
C ALA A 66 22.15 17.31 13.36
N THR A 67 20.94 17.36 12.80
CA THR A 67 20.44 16.36 11.85
C THR A 67 20.33 16.94 10.45
N LEU A 68 21.04 16.35 9.49
CA LEU A 68 20.90 16.62 8.07
C LEU A 68 19.84 15.67 7.49
N VAL A 69 18.78 16.21 6.90
CA VAL A 69 17.66 15.43 6.36
C VAL A 69 17.60 15.58 4.85
N VAL A 70 17.73 14.48 4.11
CA VAL A 70 17.61 14.50 2.65
C VAL A 70 16.14 14.68 2.26
N ASP A 71 15.82 15.79 1.60
CA ASP A 71 14.45 16.15 1.22
C ASP A 71 14.33 16.68 -0.23
N GLY A 72 15.37 16.45 -1.05
CA GLY A 72 15.34 16.87 -2.44
C GLY A 72 14.41 16.03 -3.33
N PRO A 73 14.17 16.48 -4.57
CA PRO A 73 13.23 15.84 -5.48
C PRO A 73 13.69 14.44 -5.90
N VAL A 74 12.71 13.56 -6.09
CA VAL A 74 12.87 12.21 -6.69
C VAL A 74 11.80 12.06 -7.76
N ALA A 75 12.21 11.66 -8.97
CA ALA A 75 11.32 11.44 -10.10
C ALA A 75 11.71 10.14 -10.80
N ASN A 76 10.74 9.28 -11.13
CA ASN A 76 10.97 8.01 -11.83
C ASN A 76 12.06 7.11 -11.18
N GLY A 77 12.20 7.17 -9.85
CA GLY A 77 13.19 6.36 -9.11
C GLY A 77 14.62 6.88 -9.16
N THR A 78 14.88 8.07 -9.69
CA THR A 78 16.18 8.76 -9.62
C THR A 78 16.03 10.12 -8.92
N GLY A 79 17.06 10.58 -8.22
CA GLY A 79 17.00 11.89 -7.57
C GLY A 79 18.01 12.10 -6.45
N HIS A 80 17.69 13.03 -5.55
CA HIS A 80 18.55 13.40 -4.43
C HIS A 80 18.55 12.31 -3.35
N THR A 81 19.73 11.70 -3.13
CA THR A 81 19.97 10.65 -2.12
C THR A 81 21.07 10.99 -1.13
N THR A 82 22.07 11.79 -1.51
CA THR A 82 23.26 12.09 -0.71
C THR A 82 23.11 13.35 0.12
N ALA A 83 23.30 13.26 1.44
CA ALA A 83 23.30 14.43 2.31
C ALA A 83 24.64 15.19 2.25
N VAL A 84 25.76 14.45 2.29
CA VAL A 84 27.11 15.01 2.33
C VAL A 84 28.01 14.30 1.32
N ASP A 85 28.70 15.07 0.49
CA ASP A 85 29.60 14.61 -0.55
C ASP A 85 30.99 15.23 -0.36
N GLY A 86 31.98 14.36 -0.14
CA GLY A 86 33.39 14.65 0.04
C GLY A 86 34.27 14.25 -1.15
N THR A 87 33.67 13.91 -2.30
CA THR A 87 34.39 13.40 -3.48
C THR A 87 34.94 14.49 -4.41
N CYS A 88 35.02 15.74 -3.92
CA CYS A 88 35.50 16.88 -4.71
C CYS A 88 36.95 16.71 -5.18
N VAL A 89 37.37 17.53 -6.14
CA VAL A 89 38.71 17.43 -6.79
C VAL A 89 39.87 17.52 -5.80
N ASP A 90 39.75 18.37 -4.77
CA ASP A 90 40.76 18.50 -3.70
C ASP A 90 40.06 18.62 -2.34
N CYS A 91 39.69 17.46 -1.80
CA CYS A 91 39.01 17.29 -0.52
C CYS A 91 39.83 16.38 0.41
N SER A 92 41.17 16.45 0.35
CA SER A 92 42.00 15.66 1.26
C SER A 92 41.93 16.19 2.70
N ASN A 93 42.04 15.31 3.69
CA ASN A 93 42.00 15.61 5.13
C ASN A 93 40.68 16.23 5.63
N ILE A 94 39.58 16.12 4.88
CA ILE A 94 38.28 16.63 5.35
C ILE A 94 37.70 15.75 6.47
N MET A 95 36.86 16.37 7.32
CA MET A 95 36.23 15.69 8.44
C MET A 95 34.71 15.93 8.48
N LEU A 96 33.94 14.84 8.48
CA LEU A 96 32.52 14.86 8.84
C LEU A 96 32.39 14.27 10.24
N ARG A 97 31.97 15.06 11.23
CA ARG A 97 31.90 14.56 12.61
C ARG A 97 30.78 15.09 13.47
N ASN A 98 30.32 14.28 14.42
CA ASN A 98 29.33 14.69 15.42
C ASN A 98 28.03 15.23 14.78
N VAL A 99 27.50 14.54 13.77
CA VAL A 99 26.24 14.90 13.09
C VAL A 99 25.33 13.68 12.94
N GLN A 100 24.05 13.91 12.70
CA GLN A 100 23.10 12.87 12.30
C GLN A 100 22.71 13.08 10.85
N ILE A 101 22.48 12.01 10.11
CA ILE A 101 22.09 12.01 8.71
C ILE A 101 20.91 11.06 8.54
N ASN A 102 19.80 11.63 8.10
CA ASN A 102 18.57 10.93 7.79
C ASN A 102 18.33 10.99 6.27
N GLY A 103 18.45 9.86 5.60
CA GLY A 103 18.17 9.79 4.16
C GLY A 103 16.69 9.96 3.82
N ALA A 104 15.80 9.74 4.79
CA ALA A 104 14.35 9.87 4.66
C ALA A 104 13.74 9.02 3.53
N ARG A 105 14.30 7.82 3.26
CA ARG A 105 13.72 6.83 2.34
C ARG A 105 12.37 6.32 2.85
N ARG A 106 12.29 6.08 4.15
CA ARG A 106 11.15 5.55 4.90
C ARG A 106 10.76 4.16 4.42
N VAL A 107 9.83 4.09 3.48
CA VAL A 107 9.30 2.83 2.90
C VAL A 107 9.13 2.93 1.39
N ALA A 108 9.76 3.96 0.79
CA ALA A 108 9.82 4.08 -0.65
C ALA A 108 10.85 3.08 -1.19
N PRO A 109 10.67 2.60 -2.43
CA PRO A 109 11.71 1.84 -3.12
C PRO A 109 13.04 2.61 -3.15
N PRO A 110 14.19 1.91 -3.30
CA PRO A 110 15.48 2.58 -3.42
C PRO A 110 15.44 3.59 -4.57
N THR A 111 15.99 4.77 -4.32
CA THR A 111 16.23 5.79 -5.33
C THR A 111 17.63 5.55 -5.89
N SER A 112 17.72 5.43 -7.21
CA SER A 112 19.00 5.39 -7.91
C SER A 112 19.73 6.73 -7.69
N GLY A 113 20.95 6.63 -7.15
CA GLY A 113 21.77 7.73 -6.68
C GLY A 113 22.91 7.21 -5.79
N GLY A 114 23.59 8.11 -5.08
CA GLY A 114 24.63 7.78 -4.11
C GLY A 114 24.10 7.36 -2.73
N ALA A 115 25.02 7.03 -1.83
CA ALA A 115 24.80 6.81 -0.41
C ALA A 115 24.40 8.11 0.31
N ASN A 116 23.93 7.99 1.56
CA ASN A 116 23.69 9.16 2.43
C ASN A 116 24.96 10.02 2.60
N ILE A 117 26.12 9.37 2.68
CA ILE A 117 27.44 9.98 2.81
C ILE A 117 28.31 9.40 1.70
N GLU A 118 28.86 10.26 0.84
CA GLU A 118 29.80 9.88 -0.20
C GLU A 118 31.17 10.49 0.13
N MET A 119 32.17 9.66 0.32
CA MET A 119 33.56 10.04 0.62
C MET A 119 34.52 9.35 -0.35
N GLY A 120 35.80 9.69 -0.25
CA GLY A 120 36.87 9.15 -1.07
C GLY A 120 37.08 9.93 -2.36
N GLY A 121 37.01 9.25 -3.50
CA GLY A 121 37.31 9.85 -4.80
C GLY A 121 38.83 10.00 -5.02
N GLY A 122 39.25 11.15 -5.55
CA GLY A 122 40.67 11.44 -5.79
C GLY A 122 41.51 11.78 -4.55
N ASN A 123 40.99 11.53 -3.33
CA ASN A 123 41.42 12.19 -2.09
C ASN A 123 42.04 11.24 -1.06
N ALA A 124 42.72 11.80 -0.06
CA ALA A 124 43.30 11.03 1.04
C ALA A 124 42.88 11.55 2.42
N ASN A 125 43.02 10.69 3.44
CA ASN A 125 42.93 11.04 4.87
C ASN A 125 41.57 11.62 5.31
N GLN A 126 40.49 11.26 4.61
CA GLN A 126 39.15 11.74 4.98
C GLN A 126 38.63 10.99 6.21
N THR A 127 37.94 11.68 7.10
CA THR A 127 37.44 11.09 8.36
C THR A 127 35.93 11.25 8.50
N VAL A 128 35.23 10.16 8.86
CA VAL A 128 33.83 10.15 9.29
C VAL A 128 33.76 9.58 10.70
N GLN A 129 33.39 10.40 11.69
CA GLN A 129 33.38 9.96 13.09
C GLN A 129 32.27 10.54 13.95
N PHE A 130 31.76 9.76 14.91
CA PHE A 130 30.63 10.16 15.77
C PHE A 130 29.39 10.58 14.97
N VAL A 131 29.22 10.02 13.78
CA VAL A 131 28.09 10.28 12.88
C VAL A 131 27.04 9.21 13.07
N ARG A 132 25.76 9.63 13.14
CA ARG A 132 24.62 8.72 13.04
C ARG A 132 24.07 8.77 11.62
N SER A 133 24.11 7.70 10.83
CA SER A 133 23.54 7.68 9.46
C SER A 133 22.50 6.58 9.32
N TYR A 134 21.29 6.92 8.86
CA TYR A 134 20.17 5.97 8.78
C TYR A 134 19.19 6.30 7.66
N ASP A 135 18.32 5.33 7.35
CA ASP A 135 17.22 5.45 6.38
C ASP A 135 17.63 5.99 4.99
N PRO A 136 18.70 5.45 4.36
CA PRO A 136 19.24 5.98 3.11
C PRO A 136 18.28 5.80 1.95
N ARG A 137 18.06 6.84 1.14
CA ARG A 137 17.30 6.73 -0.13
C ARG A 137 17.99 5.82 -1.14
N GLY A 138 19.32 5.89 -1.18
CA GLY A 138 20.15 5.10 -2.05
C GLY A 138 20.45 3.71 -1.50
N TRP A 139 21.59 3.17 -1.92
CA TRP A 139 22.01 1.80 -1.69
C TRP A 139 22.91 1.61 -0.46
N SER A 140 23.37 2.69 0.19
CA SER A 140 24.22 2.60 1.38
C SER A 140 24.04 3.79 2.33
N CYS A 141 24.25 3.57 3.63
CA CYS A 141 24.32 4.63 4.63
C CYS A 141 25.64 5.41 4.57
N LEU A 142 26.73 4.80 4.10
CA LEU A 142 28.04 5.44 3.96
C LEU A 142 28.86 4.71 2.90
N HIS A 143 29.33 5.43 1.89
CA HIS A 143 30.21 4.91 0.86
C HIS A 143 31.54 5.68 0.81
N VAL A 144 32.65 4.95 0.72
CA VAL A 144 33.99 5.50 0.52
C VAL A 144 34.57 4.96 -0.78
N ALA A 145 34.43 5.75 -1.84
CA ALA A 145 34.79 5.41 -3.20
C ALA A 145 36.32 5.44 -3.43
N GLU A 146 36.81 4.55 -4.27
CA GLU A 146 38.19 4.43 -4.73
C GLU A 146 38.61 5.57 -5.66
N GLY A 147 37.63 6.25 -6.25
CA GLY A 147 37.82 7.30 -7.24
C GLY A 147 38.57 6.79 -8.47
N PRO A 148 39.56 7.53 -8.99
CA PRO A 148 40.42 7.06 -10.07
C PRO A 148 41.51 6.08 -9.54
N PHE A 149 41.16 5.25 -8.56
CA PHE A 149 42.07 4.34 -7.82
C PHE A 149 43.17 5.05 -7.01
N THR A 150 42.93 6.31 -6.63
CA THR A 150 43.88 7.11 -5.85
C THR A 150 43.40 7.40 -4.44
N CYS A 151 42.17 7.02 -4.08
CA CYS A 151 41.70 7.18 -2.70
C CYS A 151 42.62 6.45 -1.73
N ASN A 152 42.94 7.07 -0.59
CA ASN A 152 43.86 6.48 0.39
C ASN A 152 43.56 6.88 1.83
N ASN A 153 43.66 5.92 2.77
CA ASN A 153 43.68 6.19 4.21
C ASN A 153 42.44 6.93 4.74
N ALA A 154 41.24 6.52 4.30
CA ALA A 154 40.02 7.02 4.91
C ALA A 154 39.78 6.39 6.30
N VAL A 155 39.20 7.13 7.24
CA VAL A 155 38.95 6.67 8.62
C VAL A 155 37.47 6.79 8.95
N ILE A 156 36.82 5.65 9.21
CA ILE A 156 35.41 5.52 9.55
C ILE A 156 35.32 4.94 10.96
N GLN A 157 35.04 5.79 11.97
CA GLN A 157 35.14 5.36 13.36
C GLN A 157 34.09 5.91 14.31
N ASN A 158 33.70 5.11 15.31
CA ASN A 158 32.79 5.52 16.38
C ASN A 158 31.43 6.05 15.84
N ASN A 159 30.90 5.47 14.76
CA ASN A 159 29.64 5.87 14.15
C ASN A 159 28.48 4.94 14.55
N ASP A 160 27.27 5.49 14.52
CA ASP A 160 25.99 4.79 14.69
C ASP A 160 25.33 4.63 13.32
N ILE A 161 25.43 3.47 12.70
CA ILE A 161 24.94 3.23 11.34
C ILE A 161 23.67 2.38 11.38
N GLY A 162 22.64 2.85 10.70
CA GLY A 162 21.40 2.12 10.45
C GLY A 162 20.20 2.48 11.35
N PRO A 163 19.03 1.90 11.05
CA PRO A 163 18.78 0.87 10.03
C PRO A 163 18.99 1.36 8.59
N CYS A 164 19.49 0.46 7.74
CA CYS A 164 19.78 0.74 6.32
C CYS A 164 18.98 -0.24 5.45
N GLY A 165 18.08 0.29 4.62
CA GLY A 165 17.22 -0.48 3.73
C GLY A 165 16.12 -1.27 4.45
N VAL A 166 15.46 -2.16 3.71
CA VAL A 166 14.47 -3.12 4.24
C VAL A 166 14.74 -4.50 3.66
N ASP A 167 14.38 -5.58 4.37
CA ASP A 167 14.64 -6.96 3.95
C ASP A 167 13.70 -7.48 2.85
N THR A 168 12.86 -6.61 2.31
CA THR A 168 12.07 -6.86 1.10
C THR A 168 13.01 -7.02 -0.10
N PHE A 169 12.68 -7.96 -0.98
CA PHE A 169 13.52 -8.28 -2.14
C PHE A 169 13.85 -7.05 -2.98
N GLN A 170 15.15 -6.83 -3.26
CA GLN A 170 15.69 -5.68 -4.01
C GLN A 170 15.52 -4.31 -3.35
N GLU A 171 15.16 -4.26 -2.08
CA GLU A 171 15.01 -3.02 -1.33
C GLU A 171 16.10 -2.82 -0.26
N TRP A 172 17.16 -3.62 -0.33
CA TRP A 172 18.24 -3.63 0.62
C TRP A 172 19.13 -2.38 0.54
N ALA A 173 19.89 -2.14 1.59
CA ALA A 173 20.98 -1.18 1.59
C ALA A 173 22.09 -1.60 2.55
N ASP A 174 23.31 -1.22 2.19
CA ASP A 174 24.50 -1.43 3.00
C ASP A 174 24.54 -0.47 4.20
N GLY A 175 25.21 -0.90 5.26
CA GLY A 175 25.66 -0.02 6.33
C GLY A 175 26.84 0.84 5.90
N ILE A 176 28.00 0.19 5.72
CA ILE A 176 29.26 0.84 5.35
C ILE A 176 29.84 0.13 4.13
N SER A 177 30.14 0.88 3.07
CA SER A 177 30.67 0.38 1.80
C SER A 177 32.04 1.03 1.53
N VAL A 178 33.10 0.23 1.36
CA VAL A 178 34.48 0.74 1.21
C VAL A 178 35.18 0.10 0.02
N SER A 179 35.60 0.91 -0.93
CA SER A 179 36.52 0.54 -2.01
C SER A 179 37.85 1.30 -1.92
N CYS A 180 37.94 2.35 -1.10
CA CYS A 180 39.14 3.13 -0.86
C CYS A 180 40.22 2.35 -0.10
N LYS A 181 41.40 2.17 -0.70
CA LYS A 181 42.51 1.42 -0.11
C LYS A 181 43.09 2.05 1.16
N ASP A 182 43.79 1.23 1.91
CA ASP A 182 44.51 1.59 3.13
C ASP A 182 43.60 2.27 4.19
N SER A 183 42.29 2.01 4.13
CA SER A 183 41.30 2.63 5.01
C SER A 183 41.21 1.94 6.37
N THR A 184 40.59 2.60 7.35
CA THR A 184 40.31 2.06 8.68
C THR A 184 38.83 2.17 8.99
N VAL A 185 38.18 1.04 9.29
CA VAL A 185 36.77 0.97 9.73
C VAL A 185 36.73 0.36 11.12
N ARG A 186 36.45 1.16 12.16
CA ARG A 186 36.55 0.67 13.55
C ARG A 186 35.55 1.23 14.53
N ASN A 187 35.25 0.47 15.59
CA ASN A 187 34.42 0.92 16.70
C ASN A 187 33.03 1.46 16.28
N ASN A 188 32.50 1.03 15.13
CA ASN A 188 31.18 1.46 14.69
C ASN A 188 30.11 0.48 15.23
N MET A 189 28.94 1.00 15.57
CA MET A 189 27.73 0.22 15.80
C MET A 189 26.89 0.24 14.52
N ILE A 190 26.68 -0.92 13.90
CA ILE A 190 25.89 -1.06 12.67
C ILE A 190 24.64 -1.88 13.01
N GLN A 191 23.50 -1.20 13.17
CA GLN A 191 22.25 -1.81 13.61
C GLN A 191 21.21 -1.84 12.48
N GLY A 192 20.73 -3.03 12.14
CA GLY A 192 19.70 -3.23 11.11
C GLY A 192 20.04 -2.82 9.66
N PRO A 193 21.25 -3.05 9.14
CA PRO A 193 21.48 -3.06 7.69
C PRO A 193 20.76 -4.26 7.06
N THR A 194 20.59 -4.25 5.74
CA THR A 194 19.80 -5.31 5.05
C THR A 194 20.52 -5.96 3.88
N ASP A 195 21.50 -5.29 3.27
CA ASP A 195 22.36 -5.87 2.23
C ASP A 195 23.67 -6.41 2.86
N GLY A 196 24.71 -5.58 2.96
CA GLY A 196 25.89 -5.83 3.80
C GLY A 196 25.97 -4.90 5.01
N GLY A 197 26.36 -5.42 6.18
CA GLY A 197 26.69 -4.56 7.32
C GLY A 197 27.92 -3.71 7.04
N ILE A 198 29.01 -4.38 6.63
CA ILE A 198 30.21 -3.76 6.07
C ILE A 198 30.57 -4.49 4.77
N VAL A 199 30.70 -3.76 3.67
CA VAL A 199 31.07 -4.30 2.35
C VAL A 199 32.41 -3.75 1.91
N LEU A 200 33.35 -4.65 1.64
CA LEU A 200 34.67 -4.31 1.11
C LEU A 200 34.70 -4.63 -0.38
N PHE A 201 34.74 -3.60 -1.20
CA PHE A 201 34.84 -3.70 -2.65
C PHE A 201 36.31 -3.88 -3.05
N GLY A 202 36.92 -5.01 -2.68
CA GLY A 202 38.34 -5.29 -2.96
C GLY A 202 39.29 -4.21 -2.47
N SER A 203 39.23 -3.79 -1.20
CA SER A 203 39.91 -2.59 -0.71
C SER A 203 41.29 -2.86 -0.08
N PRO A 204 42.40 -3.00 -0.85
CA PRO A 204 43.67 -3.49 -0.32
C PRO A 204 44.21 -2.61 0.82
N GLY A 205 44.87 -3.23 1.79
CA GLY A 205 45.43 -2.56 2.98
C GLY A 205 44.41 -2.17 4.05
N THR A 206 43.11 -2.28 3.78
CA THR A 206 42.05 -1.80 4.69
C THR A 206 41.97 -2.63 5.97
N GLN A 207 41.84 -1.95 7.10
CA GLN A 207 41.72 -2.56 8.43
C GLN A 207 40.28 -2.39 8.96
N VAL A 208 39.58 -3.49 9.23
CA VAL A 208 38.20 -3.50 9.74
C VAL A 208 38.18 -4.18 11.10
N TYR A 209 38.00 -3.42 12.19
CA TYR A 209 38.08 -4.01 13.53
C TYR A 209 37.25 -3.37 14.62
N ASN A 210 36.90 -4.14 15.65
CA ASN A 210 36.11 -3.69 16.80
C ASN A 210 34.75 -3.09 16.43
N ASN A 211 34.18 -3.44 15.28
CA ASN A 211 32.82 -3.03 14.92
C ASN A 211 31.81 -4.02 15.51
N THR A 212 30.61 -3.53 15.82
CA THR A 212 29.47 -4.37 16.22
C THR A 212 28.40 -4.28 15.14
N ILE A 213 28.02 -5.43 14.56
CA ILE A 213 26.92 -5.54 13.60
C ILE A 213 25.79 -6.30 14.28
N TRP A 214 24.59 -5.73 14.31
CA TRP A 214 23.46 -6.33 15.03
C TRP A 214 22.14 -6.15 14.29
N ILE A 215 21.36 -7.23 14.15
CA ILE A 215 20.02 -7.20 13.56
C ILE A 215 18.94 -7.46 14.59
N ILE A 216 17.80 -6.78 14.43
CA ILE A 216 16.62 -6.93 15.32
C ILE A 216 15.35 -7.17 14.50
N ASN A 217 15.10 -6.31 13.50
CA ASN A 217 13.81 -6.24 12.81
C ASN A 217 13.87 -6.62 11.33
N ASN A 218 15.06 -6.68 10.73
CA ASN A 218 15.24 -7.01 9.32
C ASN A 218 16.30 -8.11 9.17
N THR A 219 16.06 -9.03 8.24
CA THR A 219 17.09 -9.99 7.80
C THR A 219 18.22 -9.27 7.08
N LEU A 220 19.46 -9.66 7.37
CA LEU A 220 20.67 -9.16 6.71
C LEU A 220 21.26 -10.24 5.80
N LEU A 221 21.58 -9.89 4.55
CA LEU A 221 22.21 -10.83 3.63
C LEU A 221 23.63 -11.18 4.07
N GLY A 222 24.42 -10.20 4.48
CA GLY A 222 25.82 -10.37 4.87
C GLY A 222 26.25 -9.48 6.03
N GLY A 223 26.90 -10.03 7.06
CA GLY A 223 27.50 -9.23 8.12
C GLY A 223 28.68 -8.41 7.57
N ILE A 224 29.78 -9.09 7.25
CA ILE A 224 30.94 -8.49 6.58
C ILE A 224 31.19 -9.22 5.25
N ASN A 225 31.21 -8.46 4.15
CA ASN A 225 31.32 -9.01 2.81
C ASN A 225 32.68 -8.67 2.18
N MET A 226 33.44 -9.70 1.84
CA MET A 226 34.68 -9.67 1.07
C MET A 226 34.49 -10.42 -0.26
N VAL A 227 33.42 -10.06 -0.97
CA VAL A 227 32.86 -10.85 -2.08
C VAL A 227 33.05 -10.19 -3.44
N ASP A 228 33.35 -8.90 -3.46
CA ASP A 228 33.43 -8.14 -4.70
C ASP A 228 34.77 -8.34 -5.40
N TYR A 229 34.69 -8.66 -6.69
CA TYR A 229 35.84 -8.73 -7.57
C TYR A 229 36.20 -7.34 -8.12
N LEU A 230 35.22 -6.52 -8.47
CA LEU A 230 35.46 -5.14 -8.89
C LEU A 230 35.43 -4.21 -7.68
N PRO A 231 36.11 -3.06 -7.73
CA PRO A 231 36.91 -2.53 -8.84
C PRO A 231 38.37 -3.01 -8.87
N TRP A 232 38.87 -3.63 -7.79
CA TRP A 232 40.29 -4.00 -7.62
C TRP A 232 40.66 -5.43 -8.09
N GLN A 233 39.88 -6.02 -8.99
CA GLN A 233 40.11 -7.36 -9.55
C GLN A 233 40.32 -8.46 -8.49
N GLY A 234 39.56 -8.38 -7.39
CA GLY A 234 39.59 -9.32 -6.29
C GLY A 234 40.84 -9.17 -5.40
N ASN A 235 41.54 -8.04 -5.45
CA ASN A 235 42.71 -7.83 -4.61
C ASN A 235 42.32 -7.39 -3.19
N TYR A 236 42.54 -8.26 -2.22
CA TYR A 236 42.36 -7.97 -0.79
C TYR A 236 43.70 -8.04 -0.04
N SER A 237 44.83 -7.90 -0.73
CA SER A 237 46.16 -7.90 -0.11
C SER A 237 46.24 -6.93 1.05
N ASN A 238 46.78 -7.40 2.17
CA ASN A 238 46.90 -6.66 3.44
C ASN A 238 45.56 -6.16 4.03
N THR A 239 44.42 -6.60 3.51
CA THR A 239 43.11 -6.32 4.09
C THR A 239 42.89 -7.25 5.27
N VAL A 240 42.49 -6.70 6.41
CA VAL A 240 42.32 -7.45 7.66
C VAL A 240 40.95 -7.15 8.26
N VAL A 241 40.16 -8.18 8.49
CA VAL A 241 38.88 -8.14 9.21
C VAL A 241 39.05 -8.86 10.54
N LYS A 242 39.10 -8.11 11.66
CA LYS A 242 39.38 -8.71 12.96
C LYS A 242 38.65 -8.13 14.16
N ASN A 243 38.47 -8.92 15.22
CA ASN A 243 37.85 -8.47 16.46
C ASN A 243 36.47 -7.80 16.27
N ASN A 244 35.72 -8.13 15.21
CA ASN A 244 34.36 -7.64 15.04
C ASN A 244 33.37 -8.55 15.75
N THR A 245 32.29 -7.97 16.27
CA THR A 245 31.18 -8.69 16.89
C THR A 245 29.99 -8.67 15.94
N ILE A 246 29.49 -9.83 15.53
CA ILE A 246 28.37 -9.97 14.60
C ILE A 246 27.24 -10.73 15.31
N VAL A 247 26.09 -10.09 15.45
CA VAL A 247 24.97 -10.59 16.25
C VAL A 247 23.73 -10.75 15.37
N GLY A 248 23.35 -12.00 15.11
CA GLY A 248 22.12 -12.39 14.42
C GLY A 248 20.87 -12.27 15.29
N GLY A 249 19.74 -12.75 14.78
CA GLY A 249 18.47 -12.66 15.49
C GLY A 249 18.45 -13.47 16.79
N TYR A 250 17.87 -12.92 17.85
CA TYR A 250 17.56 -13.63 19.10
C TYR A 250 16.06 -13.86 19.25
N ALA A 251 15.66 -14.82 20.09
CA ALA A 251 14.26 -15.02 20.44
C ALA A 251 13.67 -13.76 21.11
N THR A 252 12.40 -13.48 20.78
CA THR A 252 11.66 -12.29 21.24
C THR A 252 10.77 -12.54 22.45
N SER A 253 10.53 -13.82 22.79
CA SER A 253 9.82 -14.19 24.01
C SER A 253 10.75 -14.22 25.21
N THR A 254 10.18 -14.12 26.41
CA THR A 254 10.89 -14.50 27.64
C THR A 254 10.86 -16.00 27.77
N ASP A 255 12.01 -16.61 28.04
CA ASP A 255 12.15 -18.05 28.24
C ASP A 255 11.26 -18.54 29.42
N PRO A 256 10.17 -19.29 29.15
CA PRO A 256 9.28 -19.75 30.21
C PRO A 256 9.77 -21.07 30.86
N HIS A 257 10.73 -21.78 30.24
CA HIS A 257 11.04 -23.19 30.56
C HIS A 257 12.53 -23.57 30.54
N ASN A 258 13.45 -22.59 30.52
CA ASN A 258 14.90 -22.82 30.35
C ASN A 258 15.25 -23.43 28.98
N ASP A 259 14.46 -23.09 27.95
CA ASP A 259 14.64 -23.58 26.59
C ASP A 259 15.83 -22.89 25.92
N LYS A 260 16.53 -23.58 25.01
CA LYS A 260 17.67 -22.99 24.29
C LYS A 260 17.25 -22.09 23.13
N LEU A 261 16.08 -22.36 22.56
CA LEU A 261 15.56 -21.70 21.38
C LEU A 261 14.12 -21.23 21.63
N GLY A 262 13.72 -20.15 20.97
CA GLY A 262 12.38 -19.57 21.05
C GLY A 262 11.99 -18.91 19.73
N PRO A 263 10.78 -18.32 19.68
CA PRO A 263 10.29 -17.62 18.50
C PRO A 263 10.93 -16.23 18.36
N ASN A 264 11.20 -15.81 17.13
CA ASN A 264 11.50 -14.42 16.79
C ASN A 264 10.33 -13.85 15.99
N GLN A 265 9.66 -12.81 16.51
CA GLN A 265 8.48 -12.22 15.87
C GLN A 265 8.72 -11.62 14.47
N ALA A 266 9.97 -11.31 14.13
CA ALA A 266 10.36 -10.74 12.85
C ALA A 266 11.06 -11.77 11.93
N ASP A 267 11.18 -13.03 12.37
CA ASP A 267 11.87 -14.13 11.69
C ASP A 267 13.30 -13.75 11.19
N VAL A 268 14.03 -12.89 11.89
CA VAL A 268 15.26 -12.31 11.34
C VAL A 268 16.49 -13.20 11.50
N ILE A 269 17.30 -13.33 10.45
CA ILE A 269 18.60 -14.02 10.48
C ILE A 269 19.66 -13.18 9.76
N ILE A 270 20.94 -13.44 10.05
CA ILE A 270 22.03 -13.04 9.14
C ILE A 270 22.32 -14.23 8.24
N LYS A 271 22.14 -14.09 6.92
CA LYS A 271 22.31 -15.25 6.02
C LYS A 271 23.76 -15.72 5.99
N ILE A 272 24.71 -14.79 5.89
CA ILE A 272 26.15 -15.07 5.97
C ILE A 272 26.80 -14.08 6.94
N GLY A 273 27.40 -14.55 8.04
CA GLY A 273 28.06 -13.68 9.00
C GLY A 273 29.27 -12.97 8.37
N ILE A 274 30.21 -13.73 7.82
CA ILE A 274 31.31 -13.21 6.99
C ILE A 274 31.36 -14.00 5.68
N ALA A 275 31.22 -13.29 4.56
CA ALA A 275 31.24 -13.88 3.22
C ALA A 275 32.59 -13.59 2.56
N VAL A 276 33.31 -14.63 2.11
CA VAL A 276 34.62 -14.51 1.48
C VAL A 276 34.60 -15.11 0.08
N GLY A 277 34.93 -14.27 -0.91
CA GLY A 277 35.03 -14.65 -2.31
C GLY A 277 33.70 -14.56 -3.07
N PRO A 278 33.73 -14.30 -4.40
CA PRO A 278 32.54 -13.84 -5.12
C PRO A 278 31.41 -14.85 -5.23
N ARG A 279 31.71 -16.15 -5.24
CA ARG A 279 30.67 -17.18 -5.44
C ARG A 279 29.72 -17.32 -4.26
N THR A 280 30.18 -17.02 -3.05
CA THR A 280 29.33 -17.00 -1.84
C THR A 280 28.12 -16.09 -2.01
N TRP A 281 28.29 -15.01 -2.77
CA TRP A 281 27.29 -13.96 -2.99
C TRP A 281 26.63 -14.03 -4.36
N PHE A 282 27.43 -14.12 -5.42
CA PHE A 282 27.00 -13.95 -6.80
C PHE A 282 26.83 -15.27 -7.58
N GLY A 283 27.10 -16.42 -6.94
CA GLY A 283 27.15 -17.71 -7.61
C GLY A 283 28.13 -17.72 -8.76
N ASP A 284 27.78 -18.42 -9.84
CA ASP A 284 28.64 -18.56 -11.03
C ASP A 284 28.72 -17.32 -11.91
N ARG A 285 28.12 -16.18 -11.51
CA ARG A 285 28.08 -14.96 -12.34
C ARG A 285 29.48 -14.47 -12.74
N TYR A 286 30.46 -14.60 -11.85
CA TYR A 286 31.84 -14.22 -12.12
C TYR A 286 32.72 -15.40 -12.57
N LEU A 287 32.11 -16.54 -12.90
CA LEU A 287 32.75 -17.76 -13.42
C LEU A 287 34.02 -18.15 -12.63
N ALA A 288 35.20 -17.97 -13.24
CA ALA A 288 36.50 -18.37 -12.68
C ALA A 288 37.20 -17.26 -11.89
N ASN A 289 36.57 -16.09 -11.69
CA ASN A 289 37.17 -14.99 -10.96
C ASN A 289 37.20 -15.29 -9.46
N THR A 290 38.38 -15.10 -8.88
CA THR A 290 38.69 -15.46 -7.50
C THR A 290 39.19 -14.23 -6.77
N SER A 291 38.66 -13.96 -5.57
CA SER A 291 39.24 -12.96 -4.68
C SER A 291 40.51 -13.52 -4.06
N SER A 292 41.56 -12.72 -3.94
CA SER A 292 42.88 -13.18 -3.52
C SER A 292 43.43 -12.35 -2.38
N ASN A 293 44.09 -13.05 -1.46
CA ASN A 293 44.82 -12.53 -0.31
C ASN A 293 43.88 -11.85 0.71
N GLY A 294 44.24 -11.83 1.99
CA GLY A 294 43.40 -11.20 3.02
C GLY A 294 43.31 -12.03 4.29
N VAL A 295 42.94 -11.39 5.39
CA VAL A 295 42.92 -12.00 6.72
C VAL A 295 41.57 -11.77 7.38
N VAL A 296 40.97 -12.84 7.92
CA VAL A 296 39.76 -12.80 8.74
C VAL A 296 40.05 -13.53 10.05
N GLU A 297 40.27 -12.78 11.13
CA GLU A 297 40.72 -13.35 12.40
C GLU A 297 40.00 -12.81 13.63
N ASP A 298 39.91 -13.61 14.69
CA ASP A 298 39.44 -13.16 16.01
C ASP A 298 38.02 -12.52 16.01
N ASN A 299 37.19 -12.75 15.00
CA ASN A 299 35.81 -12.25 14.97
C ASN A 299 34.89 -13.14 15.80
N ARG A 300 33.86 -12.54 16.38
CA ARG A 300 32.94 -13.18 17.33
C ARG A 300 31.51 -13.13 16.79
N LEU A 301 30.86 -14.28 16.67
CA LEU A 301 29.51 -14.40 16.12
C LEU A 301 28.53 -14.96 17.17
N SER A 302 27.32 -14.41 17.25
CA SER A 302 26.25 -14.90 18.13
C SER A 302 24.85 -14.68 17.54
N GLY A 303 23.82 -15.39 17.99
CA GLY A 303 22.47 -15.28 17.42
C GLY A 303 22.19 -16.26 16.28
N ALA A 304 21.10 -16.02 15.55
CA ALA A 304 20.67 -16.88 14.44
C ALA A 304 21.31 -16.50 13.09
N PHE A 305 21.93 -17.47 12.43
CA PHE A 305 22.57 -17.33 11.11
C PHE A 305 22.10 -18.41 10.13
N GLY A 306 22.27 -18.18 8.84
CA GLY A 306 22.38 -19.27 7.88
C GLY A 306 23.76 -19.92 7.97
N TYR A 307 24.79 -19.11 7.71
CA TYR A 307 26.18 -19.51 7.77
C TYR A 307 26.97 -18.47 8.57
N GLY A 308 27.83 -18.90 9.49
CA GLY A 308 28.66 -17.98 10.27
C GLY A 308 29.77 -17.39 9.40
N ILE A 309 30.58 -18.23 8.77
CA ILE A 309 31.55 -17.83 7.75
C ILE A 309 31.44 -18.78 6.56
N ALA A 310 31.34 -18.22 5.36
CA ALA A 310 31.29 -18.99 4.12
C ALA A 310 32.37 -18.53 3.14
N ILE A 311 33.02 -19.50 2.49
CA ILE A 311 34.14 -19.24 1.58
C ILE A 311 33.92 -19.99 0.26
N SER A 312 33.93 -19.25 -0.84
CA SER A 312 33.87 -19.80 -2.19
C SER A 312 34.48 -18.80 -3.18
N SER A 313 35.31 -19.30 -4.09
CA SER A 313 36.07 -18.53 -5.08
C SER A 313 37.03 -17.54 -4.42
N ALA A 314 37.83 -18.05 -3.49
CA ALA A 314 38.84 -17.30 -2.75
C ALA A 314 40.20 -18.00 -2.82
N SER A 315 41.30 -17.24 -2.89
CA SER A 315 42.65 -17.78 -2.87
C SER A 315 43.58 -17.07 -1.89
N ASN A 316 44.47 -17.84 -1.25
CA ASN A 316 45.49 -17.33 -0.32
C ASN A 316 44.92 -16.46 0.82
N PHE A 317 43.69 -16.73 1.28
CA PHE A 317 43.16 -16.11 2.49
C PHE A 317 43.72 -16.78 3.73
N THR A 318 43.74 -16.07 4.86
CA THR A 318 44.04 -16.64 6.19
C THR A 318 42.85 -16.39 7.10
N ILE A 319 42.24 -17.46 7.60
CA ILE A 319 41.01 -17.39 8.39
C ILE A 319 41.19 -18.24 9.64
N SER A 320 41.33 -17.56 10.79
CA SER A 320 41.72 -18.19 12.06
C SER A 320 41.07 -17.54 13.27
N ASN A 321 40.88 -18.30 14.36
CA ASN A 321 40.40 -17.79 15.65
C ASN A 321 39.03 -17.08 15.62
N ASN A 322 38.21 -17.29 14.60
CA ASN A 322 36.84 -16.81 14.62
C ASN A 322 36.00 -17.75 15.48
N VAL A 323 35.22 -17.20 16.40
CA VAL A 323 34.52 -17.99 17.42
C VAL A 323 33.04 -17.66 17.49
N LEU A 324 32.25 -18.69 17.77
CA LEU A 324 30.88 -18.49 18.23
C LEU A 324 30.90 -18.19 19.73
N PHE A 325 30.10 -17.23 20.16
CA PHE A 325 29.94 -16.91 21.59
C PHE A 325 28.46 -16.76 21.94
N GLY A 326 28.13 -16.86 23.23
CA GLY A 326 26.74 -16.88 23.69
C GLY A 326 25.96 -18.04 23.04
N ASN A 327 24.66 -17.85 22.86
CA ASN A 327 23.83 -18.83 22.16
C ASN A 327 23.74 -18.48 20.67
N SER A 328 23.97 -19.48 19.82
CA SER A 328 23.89 -19.35 18.36
C SER A 328 23.03 -20.48 17.79
N SER A 329 22.32 -20.21 16.70
CA SER A 329 21.64 -21.25 15.91
C SER A 329 21.94 -21.05 14.42
N PHE A 330 22.01 -22.16 13.68
CA PHE A 330 22.23 -22.16 12.24
C PHE A 330 20.98 -22.70 11.56
N ILE A 331 20.24 -21.81 10.92
CA ILE A 331 18.88 -22.04 10.44
C ILE A 331 18.70 -21.37 9.08
N GLY A 332 17.93 -22.01 8.21
CA GLY A 332 17.72 -21.54 6.86
C GLY A 332 17.07 -22.62 6.00
N ALA A 333 16.16 -22.19 5.14
CA ALA A 333 15.53 -23.01 4.12
C ALA A 333 15.76 -22.36 2.75
N SER A 334 15.75 -23.17 1.69
CA SER A 334 15.84 -22.64 0.33
C SER A 334 14.67 -21.71 0.02
N GLY A 335 14.95 -20.44 -0.28
CA GLY A 335 13.95 -19.45 -0.66
C GLY A 335 13.51 -19.57 -2.11
N ALA A 336 12.48 -18.80 -2.49
CA ALA A 336 11.96 -18.77 -3.86
C ALA A 336 12.99 -18.33 -4.92
N ASN A 337 14.04 -17.62 -4.50
CA ASN A 337 15.13 -17.14 -5.35
C ASN A 337 16.33 -18.08 -5.37
N CYS A 338 16.30 -19.19 -4.63
CA CYS A 338 17.35 -20.20 -4.73
C CYS A 338 17.25 -20.93 -6.06
N SER A 339 18.40 -21.26 -6.64
CA SER A 339 18.46 -22.12 -7.82
C SER A 339 17.88 -23.49 -7.49
N LYS A 340 17.05 -24.04 -8.38
CA LYS A 340 16.51 -25.41 -8.24
C LYS A 340 17.48 -26.48 -8.69
N THR A 341 18.54 -26.10 -9.41
CA THR A 341 19.52 -27.03 -9.99
C THR A 341 20.78 -27.13 -9.14
N VAL A 342 21.01 -26.16 -8.24
CA VAL A 342 22.14 -26.14 -7.31
C VAL A 342 21.60 -26.41 -5.92
N ALA A 343 22.08 -27.48 -5.28
CA ALA A 343 21.70 -27.79 -3.91
C ALA A 343 22.41 -26.81 -2.96
N VAL A 344 21.63 -26.02 -2.23
CA VAL A 344 22.15 -25.13 -1.18
C VAL A 344 22.54 -25.99 0.03
N PRO A 345 23.77 -25.86 0.56
CA PRO A 345 24.22 -26.67 1.70
C PRO A 345 23.41 -26.36 2.96
N ASP A 346 23.34 -27.31 3.89
CA ASP A 346 22.66 -27.07 5.16
C ASP A 346 23.33 -25.93 5.96
N PRO A 347 22.55 -25.07 6.64
CA PRO A 347 23.06 -24.02 7.52
C PRO A 347 24.09 -24.55 8.53
N ALA A 348 25.24 -23.89 8.63
CA ALA A 348 26.35 -24.36 9.45
C ALA A 348 27.27 -23.22 9.91
N PRO A 349 28.02 -23.41 11.02
CA PRO A 349 28.95 -22.42 11.55
C PRO A 349 29.94 -21.88 10.52
N PHE A 350 30.79 -22.74 9.98
CA PHE A 350 31.88 -22.35 9.10
C PHE A 350 31.95 -23.35 7.95
N ILE A 351 31.80 -22.88 6.71
CA ILE A 351 31.78 -23.72 5.52
C ILE A 351 32.71 -23.19 4.43
N TYR A 352 33.22 -24.10 3.62
CA TYR A 352 33.99 -23.78 2.42
C TYR A 352 33.78 -24.86 1.35
N ASP A 353 34.06 -24.52 0.10
CA ASP A 353 34.13 -25.49 -1.00
C ASP A 353 35.55 -25.59 -1.59
N ASN A 354 35.74 -26.49 -2.56
CA ASN A 354 37.03 -26.77 -3.18
C ASN A 354 37.61 -25.60 -4.00
N THR A 355 36.87 -24.51 -4.18
CA THR A 355 37.37 -23.31 -4.89
C THR A 355 38.12 -22.35 -3.96
N ALA A 356 38.21 -22.65 -2.65
CA ALA A 356 39.04 -21.95 -1.67
C ALA A 356 40.54 -22.36 -1.75
N VAL A 357 41.22 -22.03 -2.85
CA VAL A 357 42.56 -22.56 -3.17
C VAL A 357 43.68 -21.86 -2.38
N GLY A 358 44.56 -22.62 -1.73
CA GLY A 358 45.70 -22.06 -0.99
C GLY A 358 45.32 -21.23 0.25
N THR A 359 44.05 -21.30 0.65
CA THR A 359 43.51 -20.61 1.83
C THR A 359 43.81 -21.41 3.09
N THR A 360 44.28 -20.73 4.15
CA THR A 360 44.51 -21.32 5.48
C THR A 360 43.25 -21.15 6.33
N LEU A 361 42.72 -22.26 6.86
CA LEU A 361 41.47 -22.30 7.62
C LEU A 361 41.69 -22.87 9.03
N GLN A 362 40.97 -22.33 10.00
CA GLN A 362 40.80 -22.97 11.32
C GLN A 362 40.03 -24.30 11.22
N THR A 363 40.19 -25.15 12.24
CA THR A 363 39.79 -26.57 12.22
C THR A 363 38.30 -26.83 12.11
N GLU A 364 37.46 -25.85 12.47
CA GLU A 364 36.01 -26.00 12.56
C GLU A 364 35.30 -25.85 11.20
N PHE A 365 36.02 -25.50 10.13
CA PHE A 365 35.47 -25.38 8.78
C PHE A 365 35.07 -26.72 8.18
N GLN A 366 33.86 -26.77 7.63
CA GLN A 366 33.30 -27.95 7.00
C GLN A 366 33.35 -27.82 5.48
N LEU A 367 33.89 -28.84 4.82
CA LEU A 367 33.89 -28.91 3.36
C LEU A 367 32.49 -29.25 2.86
N VAL A 368 31.94 -28.42 1.98
CA VAL A 368 30.67 -28.66 1.28
C VAL A 368 30.91 -28.82 -0.22
N ALA A 369 29.94 -29.43 -0.91
CA ALA A 369 30.05 -29.66 -2.35
C ALA A 369 30.06 -28.35 -3.15
N ASP A 370 29.23 -27.40 -2.74
CA ASP A 370 29.09 -26.08 -3.37
C ASP A 370 28.68 -25.06 -2.31
N ALA A 371 29.48 -23.99 -2.16
CA ALA A 371 29.17 -22.86 -1.27
C ALA A 371 28.75 -21.61 -2.08
N SER A 372 28.14 -21.81 -3.25
CA SER A 372 27.68 -20.75 -4.15
C SER A 372 26.27 -20.26 -3.83
N SER A 373 26.03 -18.95 -4.03
CA SER A 373 24.70 -18.29 -3.95
C SER A 373 23.96 -18.47 -2.62
N LEU A 374 24.68 -18.42 -1.50
CA LEU A 374 24.13 -18.71 -0.17
C LEU A 374 23.15 -17.65 0.35
N SER A 375 23.16 -16.45 -0.25
CA SER A 375 22.26 -15.34 0.10
C SER A 375 20.79 -15.60 -0.25
N CYS A 376 20.47 -16.69 -0.96
CA CYS A 376 19.11 -17.00 -1.39
C CYS A 376 18.22 -17.63 -0.30
N ILE A 377 18.81 -18.11 0.80
CA ILE A 377 18.08 -18.78 1.89
C ILE A 377 17.10 -17.83 2.60
N ILE A 378 16.07 -18.39 3.22
CA ILE A 378 15.12 -17.68 4.06
C ILE A 378 15.06 -18.36 5.44
N PRO A 379 14.70 -17.63 6.51
CA PRO A 379 14.39 -18.26 7.80
C PRO A 379 13.34 -19.38 7.63
N PRO A 380 13.43 -20.47 8.40
CA PRO A 380 12.46 -21.56 8.36
C PRO A 380 11.04 -21.08 8.76
N LEU A 381 10.01 -21.64 8.11
CA LEU A 381 8.61 -21.29 8.36
C LEU A 381 8.08 -21.99 9.63
N ASN A 382 7.62 -21.22 10.60
CA ASN A 382 7.02 -21.67 11.87
C ASN A 382 7.95 -22.52 12.74
N GLY A 383 8.27 -22.05 13.94
CA GLY A 383 8.95 -22.86 14.96
C GLY A 383 9.87 -22.03 15.84
N ASP A 384 10.37 -22.68 16.90
CA ASP A 384 11.23 -22.07 17.90
C ASP A 384 12.69 -22.35 17.54
N TYR A 385 13.23 -21.49 16.67
CA TYR A 385 14.54 -21.68 16.04
C TYR A 385 15.61 -20.67 16.48
N TRP A 386 15.21 -19.56 17.10
CA TRP A 386 16.12 -18.48 17.47
C TRP A 386 16.67 -18.69 18.86
N PRO A 387 17.98 -18.50 19.07
CA PRO A 387 18.56 -18.64 20.40
C PRO A 387 18.06 -17.53 21.32
N PHE A 388 17.87 -17.84 22.60
CA PHE A 388 17.72 -16.78 23.60
C PHE A 388 19.08 -16.09 23.81
N GLY A 389 19.05 -14.75 23.86
CA GLY A 389 20.25 -13.93 24.06
C GLY A 389 19.88 -12.56 24.61
N HIS A 390 20.90 -11.75 24.85
CA HIS A 390 20.75 -10.40 25.40
C HIS A 390 21.33 -9.38 24.44
N ASP A 391 20.90 -8.13 24.62
CA ASP A 391 21.38 -6.98 23.88
C ASP A 391 22.93 -6.88 23.97
N PRO A 392 23.66 -6.72 22.85
CA PRO A 392 25.10 -6.49 22.87
C PRO A 392 25.54 -5.34 23.79
N ASP A 393 24.68 -4.35 24.07
CA ASP A 393 24.97 -3.25 25.02
C ASP A 393 25.16 -3.74 26.47
N SER A 394 24.59 -4.90 26.83
CA SER A 394 24.76 -5.50 28.17
C SER A 394 26.17 -6.08 28.41
N PHE A 395 27.01 -6.17 27.40
CA PHE A 395 28.38 -6.67 27.51
C PHE A 395 29.43 -5.56 27.73
N TYR A 396 29.03 -4.27 27.69
CA TYR A 396 29.92 -3.13 27.94
C TYR A 396 30.03 -2.73 29.42
N GLU A 397 29.23 -3.30 30.34
CA GLU A 397 29.32 -3.01 31.78
C GLU A 397 30.27 -3.93 32.58
N SER A 398 30.92 -4.92 31.97
CA SER A 398 31.78 -5.87 32.70
C SER A 398 33.28 -5.71 32.39
N SER A 399 33.79 -4.48 32.37
CA SER A 399 35.23 -4.23 32.42
C SER A 399 35.54 -2.87 33.05
N ASN A 400 35.15 -2.68 34.31
CA ASN A 400 35.84 -1.83 35.29
C ASN A 400 35.09 -1.81 36.63
N ALA A 401 35.42 -2.72 37.54
CA ALA A 401 35.43 -2.44 38.98
C ALA A 401 36.03 -3.64 39.72
N THR A 402 37.31 -3.51 40.04
CA THR A 402 38.02 -4.30 41.04
C THR A 402 37.35 -4.24 42.41
N GLN A 403 37.25 -5.40 43.04
CA GLN A 403 37.04 -5.68 44.47
C GLN A 403 37.28 -4.52 45.43
N TYR A 404 36.28 -4.17 46.25
CA TYR A 404 36.44 -4.01 47.70
C TYR A 404 35.11 -4.28 48.42
N SER A 405 35.24 -4.81 49.61
CA SER A 405 34.28 -5.55 50.41
C SER A 405 33.39 -4.71 51.34
N THR A 406 32.19 -5.26 51.61
CA THR A 406 31.41 -5.22 52.87
C THR A 406 30.86 -3.88 53.39
N ILE A 407 29.53 -3.77 53.46
CA ILE A 407 28.71 -3.82 54.70
C ILE A 407 27.22 -3.58 54.33
N SER A 408 26.32 -4.38 54.89
CA SER A 408 24.88 -4.09 55.07
C SER A 408 24.55 -4.39 56.55
N PRO A 409 23.33 -4.18 57.08
CA PRO A 409 22.13 -3.52 56.54
C PRO A 409 21.38 -2.66 57.61
N ALA A 410 20.15 -2.25 57.25
CA ALA A 410 19.01 -1.99 58.13
C ALA A 410 18.83 -0.55 58.68
N GLY A 411 17.86 0.18 58.10
CA GLY A 411 17.38 1.43 58.69
C GLY A 411 16.41 2.27 57.84
N VAL A 412 16.24 2.00 56.55
CA VAL A 412 15.37 2.82 55.67
C VAL A 412 14.23 2.02 55.00
N VAL A 413 14.23 0.69 55.15
CA VAL A 413 13.28 -0.21 54.47
C VAL A 413 11.86 -0.17 55.08
N ILE A 414 11.66 0.38 56.28
CA ILE A 414 10.36 0.29 56.97
C ILE A 414 9.41 1.48 56.67
N GLY A 415 9.95 2.65 56.29
CA GLY A 415 9.15 3.83 55.94
C GLY A 415 8.60 3.82 54.50
N VAL A 416 9.37 3.25 53.57
CA VAL A 416 9.00 3.22 52.14
C VAL A 416 8.04 2.07 51.83
N PHE A 417 8.17 0.92 52.52
CA PHE A 417 7.28 -0.23 52.32
C PHE A 417 5.84 0.03 52.80
N ALA A 418 5.63 0.78 53.90
CA ALA A 418 4.28 1.08 54.38
C ALA A 418 3.51 2.06 53.46
N GLY A 419 4.20 3.02 52.84
CA GLY A 419 3.61 3.95 51.88
C GLY A 419 3.28 3.31 50.53
N VAL A 420 4.16 2.42 50.03
CA VAL A 420 3.97 1.73 48.75
C VAL A 420 2.87 0.66 48.83
N VAL A 421 2.72 -0.03 49.98
CA VAL A 421 1.64 -1.01 50.18
C VAL A 421 0.26 -0.33 50.31
N ALA A 422 0.18 0.83 50.97
CA ALA A 422 -1.08 1.59 51.07
C ALA A 422 -1.53 2.16 49.71
N LEU A 423 -0.59 2.65 48.88
CA LEU A 423 -0.88 3.08 47.51
C LEU A 423 -1.23 1.91 46.59
N GLY A 424 -0.59 0.74 46.78
CA GLY A 424 -0.86 -0.49 46.04
C GLY A 424 -2.26 -1.06 46.30
N VAL A 425 -2.74 -1.04 47.55
CA VAL A 425 -4.08 -1.51 47.89
C VAL A 425 -5.16 -0.55 47.36
N LEU A 426 -4.94 0.76 47.40
CA LEU A 426 -5.88 1.75 46.87
C LEU A 426 -5.97 1.70 45.34
N THR A 427 -4.84 1.59 44.65
CA THR A 427 -4.79 1.42 43.19
C THR A 427 -5.35 0.08 42.74
N TRP A 428 -5.19 -0.99 43.53
CA TRP A 428 -5.81 -2.29 43.27
C TRP A 428 -7.33 -2.26 43.37
N PHE A 429 -7.92 -1.61 44.39
CA PHE A 429 -9.39 -1.48 44.48
C PHE A 429 -9.99 -0.57 43.40
N ILE A 430 -9.28 0.49 43.00
CA ILE A 430 -9.69 1.37 41.88
C ILE A 430 -9.61 0.61 40.55
N ARG A 431 -8.51 -0.12 40.30
CA ARG A 431 -8.33 -0.97 39.11
C ARG A 431 -9.35 -2.11 39.08
N ARG A 432 -9.67 -2.74 40.20
CA ARG A 432 -10.69 -3.82 40.29
C ARG A 432 -12.10 -3.28 40.03
N ARG A 433 -12.45 -2.07 40.45
CA ARG A 433 -13.73 -1.41 40.10
C ARG A 433 -13.77 -0.93 38.64
N ALA A 434 -12.65 -0.46 38.09
CA ALA A 434 -12.56 -0.06 36.67
C ALA A 434 -12.62 -1.28 35.74
N LEU A 435 -11.92 -2.37 36.08
CA LEU A 435 -11.96 -3.64 35.35
C LEU A 435 -13.35 -4.27 35.42
N LYS A 436 -14.02 -4.29 36.58
CA LYS A 436 -15.40 -4.79 36.68
C LYS A 436 -16.39 -3.97 35.81
N ARG A 437 -16.22 -2.64 35.72
CA ARG A 437 -16.99 -1.78 34.79
C ARG A 437 -16.64 -1.98 33.31
N ILE A 438 -15.39 -2.33 33.00
CA ILE A 438 -14.95 -2.68 31.64
C ILE A 438 -15.44 -4.08 31.27
N GLU A 439 -15.52 -5.00 32.22
CA GLU A 439 -16.00 -6.36 32.05
C GLU A 439 -17.52 -6.39 31.87
N ASP A 440 -18.28 -5.58 32.64
CA ASP A 440 -19.71 -5.37 32.41
C ASP A 440 -19.99 -4.64 31.07
N ARG A 441 -19.14 -3.67 30.66
CA ARG A 441 -19.24 -3.03 29.33
C ARG A 441 -18.83 -3.95 28.19
N ARG A 442 -17.85 -4.84 28.38
CA ARG A 442 -17.47 -5.88 27.42
C ARG A 442 -18.55 -6.94 27.30
N LEU A 443 -19.25 -7.28 28.39
CA LEU A 443 -20.39 -8.20 28.38
C LEU A 443 -21.61 -7.61 27.64
N HIS A 444 -21.78 -6.28 27.64
CA HIS A 444 -22.80 -5.59 26.83
C HIS A 444 -22.36 -5.28 25.39
N ALA A 445 -21.07 -5.01 25.14
CA ALA A 445 -20.55 -4.71 23.79
C ALA A 445 -20.21 -5.95 22.96
N ALA A 446 -19.89 -7.09 23.59
CA ALA A 446 -19.70 -8.37 22.91
C ALA A 446 -21.01 -8.99 22.39
N LYS A 447 -22.17 -8.39 22.71
CA LYS A 447 -23.48 -8.92 22.32
C LYS A 447 -23.96 -8.61 20.90
N ARG A 448 -23.28 -7.75 20.11
CA ARG A 448 -23.65 -7.57 18.69
C ARG A 448 -22.45 -7.33 17.78
N GLY A 449 -21.86 -8.44 17.35
CA GLY A 449 -21.40 -8.64 15.98
C GLY A 449 -20.01 -8.11 15.63
N LEU A 450 -18.98 -8.94 15.83
CA LEU A 450 -18.00 -9.34 14.80
C LEU A 450 -16.87 -10.19 15.44
N ARG A 451 -17.00 -11.51 15.36
CA ARG A 451 -15.93 -12.52 15.18
C ARG A 451 -16.49 -13.91 15.47
N ILE A 452 -16.39 -14.81 14.51
CA ILE A 452 -16.54 -16.26 14.70
C ILE A 452 -15.11 -16.82 14.64
N GLY A 453 -14.69 -17.46 15.74
CA GLY A 453 -13.47 -18.28 15.79
C GLY A 453 -13.77 -19.74 15.41
N PRO A 454 -12.74 -20.58 15.20
CA PRO A 454 -12.90 -21.91 14.62
C PRO A 454 -13.27 -22.98 15.67
N GLU A 455 -13.93 -24.03 15.17
CA GLU A 455 -14.42 -25.26 15.81
C GLU A 455 -15.87 -25.26 16.35
N SER A 456 -16.70 -26.14 15.74
CA SER A 456 -18.07 -26.60 16.10
C SER A 456 -19.30 -26.01 15.34
N CYS A 457 -20.10 -26.95 14.77
CA CYS A 457 -21.43 -26.84 14.13
C CYS A 457 -21.57 -25.98 12.84
N PRO A 458 -22.13 -26.51 11.73
CA PRO A 458 -22.35 -25.73 10.51
C PRO A 458 -23.30 -24.55 10.79
N THR A 459 -22.90 -23.37 10.32
CA THR A 459 -23.70 -22.15 10.39
C THR A 459 -25.01 -22.32 9.60
N LEU A 460 -26.07 -21.56 9.95
CA LEU A 460 -27.33 -21.56 9.19
C LEU A 460 -27.10 -21.32 7.69
N THR A 461 -26.10 -20.48 7.36
CA THR A 461 -25.68 -20.22 5.99
C THR A 461 -25.13 -21.45 5.28
N GLU A 462 -24.26 -22.22 5.93
CA GLU A 462 -23.71 -23.45 5.36
C GLU A 462 -24.80 -24.52 5.17
N LEU A 463 -25.77 -24.58 6.08
CA LEU A 463 -26.94 -25.46 5.94
C LEU A 463 -27.80 -25.07 4.74
N VAL A 464 -28.09 -23.77 4.54
CA VAL A 464 -28.84 -23.28 3.37
C VAL A 464 -28.08 -23.59 2.08
N LEU A 465 -26.77 -23.32 2.02
CA LEU A 465 -25.95 -23.65 0.85
C LEU A 465 -25.90 -25.15 0.57
N GLY A 466 -25.81 -26.00 1.61
CA GLY A 466 -25.87 -27.45 1.47
C GLY A 466 -27.20 -27.92 0.88
N ARG A 467 -28.32 -27.35 1.35
CA ARG A 467 -29.65 -27.67 0.79
C ARG A 467 -29.80 -27.19 -0.65
N VAL A 468 -29.30 -26.00 -0.98
CA VAL A 468 -29.29 -25.48 -2.37
C VAL A 468 -28.41 -26.36 -3.27
N ALA A 469 -27.26 -26.84 -2.79
CA ALA A 469 -26.39 -27.75 -3.54
C ALA A 469 -27.11 -29.07 -3.88
N THR A 470 -27.83 -29.64 -2.92
CA THR A 470 -28.67 -30.82 -3.15
C THR A 470 -29.78 -30.54 -4.15
N LEU A 471 -30.41 -29.36 -4.07
CA LEU A 471 -31.46 -28.96 -5.01
C LEU A 471 -30.93 -28.82 -6.44
N VAL A 472 -29.72 -28.28 -6.62
CA VAL A 472 -29.06 -28.19 -7.94
C VAL A 472 -28.82 -29.57 -8.54
N LYS A 473 -28.36 -30.56 -7.75
CA LYS A 473 -28.19 -31.94 -8.23
C LYS A 473 -29.53 -32.57 -8.62
N LYS A 474 -30.58 -32.36 -7.82
CA LYS A 474 -31.94 -32.83 -8.14
C LYS A 474 -32.48 -32.17 -9.41
N PHE A 475 -32.22 -30.88 -9.60
CA PHE A 475 -32.57 -30.14 -10.81
C PHE A 475 -31.87 -30.72 -12.04
N VAL A 476 -30.55 -30.93 -12.00
CA VAL A 476 -29.81 -31.53 -13.11
C VAL A 476 -30.33 -32.93 -13.43
N HIS A 477 -30.57 -33.77 -12.42
CA HIS A 477 -31.15 -35.12 -12.60
C HIS A 477 -32.53 -35.06 -13.27
N THR A 478 -33.42 -34.17 -12.80
CA THR A 478 -34.78 -34.00 -13.35
C THR A 478 -34.73 -33.61 -14.83
N VAL A 479 -33.87 -32.65 -15.17
CA VAL A 479 -33.68 -32.24 -16.57
C VAL A 479 -33.07 -33.38 -17.39
N ALA A 480 -32.05 -34.08 -16.89
CA ALA A 480 -31.44 -35.21 -17.59
C ALA A 480 -32.45 -36.31 -17.92
N MET A 481 -33.32 -36.68 -16.97
CA MET A 481 -34.40 -37.64 -17.19
C MET A 481 -35.41 -37.16 -18.24
N SER A 482 -35.81 -35.89 -18.19
CA SER A 482 -36.72 -35.30 -19.19
C SER A 482 -36.14 -35.30 -20.62
N ARG A 483 -34.81 -35.30 -20.74
CA ARG A 483 -34.07 -35.37 -22.01
C ARG A 483 -33.77 -36.81 -22.45
N GLY A 484 -34.31 -37.81 -21.76
CA GLY A 484 -34.23 -39.23 -22.13
C GLY A 484 -32.91 -39.91 -21.75
N LEU A 485 -32.12 -39.35 -20.83
CA LEU A 485 -30.94 -40.05 -20.30
C LEU A 485 -31.38 -41.20 -19.39
N SER A 486 -30.57 -42.26 -19.31
CA SER A 486 -30.81 -43.35 -18.36
C SER A 486 -30.66 -42.89 -16.91
N GLU A 487 -31.30 -43.56 -15.96
CA GLU A 487 -31.22 -43.24 -14.52
C GLU A 487 -29.75 -43.15 -14.03
N ALA A 488 -28.90 -44.07 -14.50
CA ALA A 488 -27.47 -44.07 -14.19
C ALA A 488 -26.75 -42.83 -14.76
N ALA A 489 -27.06 -42.44 -15.99
CA ALA A 489 -26.47 -41.26 -16.63
C ALA A 489 -27.01 -39.94 -16.01
N ALA A 490 -28.29 -39.88 -15.67
CA ALA A 490 -28.91 -38.75 -14.99
C ALA A 490 -28.34 -38.54 -13.58
N THR A 491 -28.11 -39.63 -12.84
CA THR A 491 -27.44 -39.59 -11.53
C THR A 491 -25.97 -39.15 -11.68
N ALA A 492 -25.26 -39.68 -12.68
CA ALA A 492 -23.86 -39.34 -12.94
C ALA A 492 -23.66 -37.93 -13.51
N ALA A 493 -24.71 -37.26 -14.02
CA ALA A 493 -24.64 -35.92 -14.58
C ALA A 493 -24.18 -34.87 -13.54
N GLY A 494 -24.50 -35.10 -12.26
CA GLY A 494 -23.99 -34.32 -11.13
C GLY A 494 -24.59 -32.92 -11.03
N GLY A 495 -23.74 -31.93 -10.75
CA GLY A 495 -24.11 -30.53 -10.55
C GLY A 495 -23.47 -29.96 -9.29
N LYS A 496 -22.97 -28.73 -9.36
CA LYS A 496 -22.17 -28.15 -8.27
C LYS A 496 -22.45 -26.67 -8.10
N ILE A 497 -22.39 -26.18 -6.85
CA ILE A 497 -22.43 -24.75 -6.56
C ILE A 497 -21.05 -24.22 -6.19
N PHE A 498 -20.76 -22.98 -6.57
CA PHE A 498 -19.58 -22.24 -6.18
C PHE A 498 -20.00 -20.90 -5.62
N THR A 499 -19.57 -20.56 -4.41
CA THR A 499 -19.77 -19.20 -3.89
C THR A 499 -18.70 -18.27 -4.44
N PHE A 500 -19.04 -17.00 -4.59
CA PHE A 500 -18.09 -15.96 -4.99
C PHE A 500 -18.36 -14.65 -4.23
N GLY A 501 -17.72 -13.56 -4.66
CA GLY A 501 -17.98 -12.25 -4.10
C GLY A 501 -17.61 -12.13 -2.62
N SER A 502 -18.33 -11.30 -1.88
CA SER A 502 -17.94 -10.91 -0.51
C SER A 502 -18.01 -12.06 0.50
N TYR A 503 -18.94 -12.99 0.30
CA TYR A 503 -19.08 -14.18 1.13
C TYR A 503 -17.87 -15.10 0.98
N ARG A 504 -17.51 -15.47 -0.27
CA ARG A 504 -16.34 -16.32 -0.57
C ARG A 504 -15.02 -15.69 -0.16
N LEU A 505 -14.87 -14.37 -0.32
CA LEU A 505 -13.69 -13.64 0.18
C LEU A 505 -13.60 -13.65 1.72
N GLY A 506 -14.70 -13.94 2.42
CA GLY A 506 -14.77 -13.92 3.87
C GLY A 506 -14.91 -12.52 4.47
N VAL A 507 -15.41 -11.54 3.69
CA VAL A 507 -15.51 -10.12 4.11
C VAL A 507 -16.96 -9.59 4.10
N HIS A 508 -17.94 -10.49 4.07
CA HIS A 508 -19.35 -10.16 4.12
C HIS A 508 -19.73 -9.58 5.50
N GLY A 509 -20.68 -8.64 5.52
CA GLY A 509 -21.28 -8.08 6.73
C GLY A 509 -22.65 -8.68 7.02
N PRO A 510 -23.25 -8.41 8.20
CA PRO A 510 -24.62 -8.82 8.51
C PRO A 510 -25.60 -8.32 7.44
N GLY A 511 -26.43 -9.22 6.92
CA GLY A 511 -27.42 -8.91 5.87
C GLY A 511 -26.84 -8.77 4.46
N SER A 512 -25.57 -9.11 4.23
CA SER A 512 -25.04 -9.21 2.86
C SER A 512 -25.66 -10.42 2.14
N ASP A 513 -25.84 -10.28 0.84
CA ASP A 513 -26.19 -11.35 -0.08
C ASP A 513 -25.06 -12.39 -0.23
N ILE A 514 -25.46 -13.58 -0.65
CA ILE A 514 -24.54 -14.68 -0.99
C ILE A 514 -24.60 -14.94 -2.48
N ASP A 515 -23.59 -14.43 -3.15
CA ASP A 515 -23.31 -14.70 -4.56
C ASP A 515 -22.97 -16.18 -4.77
N THR A 516 -23.82 -16.90 -5.51
CA THR A 516 -23.68 -18.34 -5.75
C THR A 516 -23.83 -18.67 -7.23
N LEU A 517 -22.92 -19.47 -7.76
CA LEU A 517 -22.92 -19.95 -9.13
C LEU A 517 -23.30 -21.43 -9.18
N CYS A 518 -24.39 -21.76 -9.86
CA CYS A 518 -24.81 -23.11 -10.20
C CYS A 518 -24.13 -23.55 -11.51
N VAL A 519 -23.25 -24.55 -11.41
CA VAL A 519 -22.53 -25.15 -12.55
C VAL A 519 -23.21 -26.45 -12.95
N VAL A 520 -23.63 -26.52 -14.20
CA VAL A 520 -24.46 -27.62 -14.75
C VAL A 520 -23.89 -28.16 -16.07
N PRO A 521 -24.19 -29.43 -16.43
CA PRO A 521 -23.66 -30.05 -17.64
C PRO A 521 -24.34 -29.56 -18.91
N LYS A 522 -23.76 -29.89 -20.08
CA LYS A 522 -24.12 -29.35 -21.40
C LYS A 522 -25.58 -29.55 -21.83
N HIS A 523 -26.27 -30.55 -21.27
CA HIS A 523 -27.65 -30.87 -21.60
C HIS A 523 -28.68 -30.08 -20.77
N VAL A 524 -28.25 -29.29 -19.78
CA VAL A 524 -29.10 -28.39 -18.98
C VAL A 524 -28.99 -26.98 -19.52
N SER A 525 -30.07 -26.43 -20.03
CA SER A 525 -30.14 -25.09 -20.63
C SER A 525 -30.40 -24.00 -19.57
N ARG A 526 -30.27 -22.74 -19.99
CA ARG A 526 -30.60 -21.60 -19.14
C ARG A 526 -32.11 -21.44 -18.97
N ASP A 527 -32.90 -21.85 -19.96
CA ASP A 527 -34.36 -21.85 -19.84
C ASP A 527 -34.78 -22.84 -18.76
N ASP A 528 -34.17 -24.03 -18.71
CA ASP A 528 -34.42 -25.00 -17.62
C ASP A 528 -34.11 -24.40 -16.22
N PHE A 529 -33.13 -23.48 -16.11
CA PHE A 529 -32.81 -22.83 -14.84
C PHE A 529 -33.95 -21.91 -14.34
N PHE A 530 -34.68 -21.25 -15.24
CA PHE A 530 -35.83 -20.41 -14.86
C PHE A 530 -37.16 -21.18 -14.87
N GLU A 531 -37.32 -22.16 -15.75
CA GLU A 531 -38.58 -22.91 -15.89
C GLU A 531 -38.69 -24.09 -14.92
N VAL A 532 -37.57 -24.67 -14.48
CA VAL A 532 -37.55 -25.86 -13.60
C VAL A 532 -36.92 -25.53 -12.25
N PHE A 533 -35.73 -24.93 -12.22
CA PHE A 533 -35.03 -24.68 -10.95
C PHE A 533 -35.67 -23.55 -10.12
N GLU A 534 -36.20 -22.49 -10.74
CA GLU A 534 -36.91 -21.43 -10.02
C GLU A 534 -38.18 -21.94 -9.29
N PRO A 535 -39.09 -22.71 -9.92
CA PRO A 535 -40.20 -23.36 -9.18
C PRO A 535 -39.72 -24.32 -8.09
N MET A 536 -38.68 -25.13 -8.35
CA MET A 536 -38.11 -26.02 -7.34
C MET A 536 -37.56 -25.26 -6.11
N LEU A 537 -37.03 -24.06 -6.31
CA LEU A 537 -36.62 -23.18 -5.22
C LEU A 537 -37.82 -22.65 -4.44
N MET A 538 -38.92 -22.29 -5.10
CA MET A 538 -40.13 -21.80 -4.41
C MET A 538 -40.75 -22.86 -3.47
N GLU A 539 -40.62 -24.14 -3.81
CA GLU A 539 -41.12 -25.27 -3.00
C GLU A 539 -40.21 -25.61 -1.80
N MET A 540 -39.01 -25.03 -1.73
CA MET A 540 -38.04 -25.36 -0.71
C MET A 540 -38.41 -24.75 0.66
N GLU A 541 -38.40 -25.57 1.71
CA GLU A 541 -38.77 -25.12 3.06
C GLU A 541 -37.91 -23.94 3.54
N GLY A 542 -38.56 -22.89 4.05
CA GLY A 542 -37.90 -21.69 4.59
C GLY A 542 -37.69 -20.56 3.57
N VAL A 543 -38.10 -20.74 2.32
CA VAL A 543 -38.07 -19.67 1.30
C VAL A 543 -39.14 -18.63 1.58
N ALA A 544 -38.76 -17.36 1.52
CA ALA A 544 -39.66 -16.22 1.68
C ALA A 544 -39.93 -15.51 0.34
N GLU A 545 -38.90 -15.39 -0.51
CA GLU A 545 -38.94 -14.63 -1.76
C GLU A 545 -38.10 -15.37 -2.81
N VAL A 546 -38.58 -15.46 -4.05
CA VAL A 546 -37.84 -15.94 -5.23
C VAL A 546 -38.24 -15.07 -6.42
N SER A 547 -37.28 -14.57 -7.18
CA SER A 547 -37.51 -13.76 -8.38
C SER A 547 -36.41 -13.96 -9.41
N GLY A 548 -36.77 -14.56 -10.56
CA GLY A 548 -35.93 -14.67 -11.74
C GLY A 548 -35.87 -13.40 -12.58
N VAL A 549 -34.66 -13.06 -13.06
CA VAL A 549 -34.40 -11.97 -14.00
C VAL A 549 -33.60 -12.51 -15.20
N PRO A 550 -34.26 -13.14 -16.19
CA PRO A 550 -33.59 -13.82 -17.32
C PRO A 550 -32.92 -12.85 -18.30
N ASP A 551 -33.45 -11.62 -18.41
CA ASP A 551 -32.98 -10.59 -19.36
C ASP A 551 -31.86 -9.70 -18.79
N ALA A 552 -31.39 -9.96 -17.57
CA ALA A 552 -30.28 -9.22 -16.99
C ALA A 552 -28.98 -9.45 -17.77
N TYR A 553 -28.04 -8.50 -17.66
CA TYR A 553 -26.71 -8.61 -18.25
C TYR A 553 -25.99 -9.91 -17.83
N VAL A 554 -26.19 -10.34 -16.58
CA VAL A 554 -25.91 -11.70 -16.14
C VAL A 554 -27.22 -12.25 -15.58
N PRO A 555 -27.86 -13.23 -16.26
CA PRO A 555 -29.13 -13.80 -15.81
C PRO A 555 -29.02 -14.37 -14.39
N ILE A 556 -29.99 -14.06 -13.55
CA ILE A 556 -29.92 -14.27 -12.11
C ILE A 556 -31.28 -14.65 -11.54
N ILE A 557 -31.30 -15.54 -10.54
CA ILE A 557 -32.44 -15.75 -9.64
C ILE A 557 -32.06 -15.19 -8.28
N LYS A 558 -32.86 -14.27 -7.76
CA LYS A 558 -32.73 -13.77 -6.39
C LYS A 558 -33.65 -14.55 -5.49
N ALA A 559 -33.15 -15.04 -4.36
CA ALA A 559 -33.94 -15.78 -3.40
C ALA A 559 -33.65 -15.33 -1.97
N LYS A 560 -34.61 -15.50 -1.07
CA LYS A 560 -34.42 -15.29 0.37
C LYS A 560 -34.84 -16.55 1.09
N ILE A 561 -33.86 -17.29 1.61
CA ILE A 561 -34.06 -18.61 2.23
C ILE A 561 -33.64 -18.54 3.69
N SER A 562 -34.57 -18.84 4.59
CA SER A 562 -34.39 -18.74 6.04
C SER A 562 -33.88 -17.36 6.48
N GLY A 563 -34.35 -16.30 5.79
CA GLY A 563 -33.92 -14.91 6.03
C GLY A 563 -32.57 -14.52 5.42
N ILE A 564 -31.89 -15.43 4.71
CA ILE A 564 -30.61 -15.18 4.04
C ILE A 564 -30.88 -14.84 2.57
N PRO A 565 -30.44 -13.67 2.07
CA PRO A 565 -30.52 -13.34 0.64
C PRO A 565 -29.43 -14.10 -0.16
N LEU A 566 -29.82 -14.73 -1.26
CA LEU A 566 -28.97 -15.44 -2.21
C LEU A 566 -29.18 -14.90 -3.63
N ASP A 567 -28.07 -14.70 -4.32
CA ASP A 567 -28.03 -14.30 -5.72
C ASP A 567 -27.46 -15.49 -6.53
N LEU A 568 -28.33 -16.18 -7.27
CA LEU A 568 -28.04 -17.44 -7.94
C LEU A 568 -27.81 -17.21 -9.44
N LEU A 569 -26.57 -17.43 -9.88
CA LEU A 569 -26.18 -17.43 -11.30
C LEU A 569 -26.12 -18.86 -11.83
N MET A 570 -26.20 -19.02 -13.15
CA MET A 570 -26.01 -20.31 -13.81
C MET A 570 -24.92 -20.24 -14.89
N ALA A 571 -24.07 -21.27 -14.91
CA ALA A 571 -23.14 -21.54 -15.99
C ALA A 571 -23.25 -22.99 -16.45
N ARG A 572 -23.52 -23.16 -17.76
CA ARG A 572 -23.52 -24.45 -18.44
C ARG A 572 -22.13 -24.72 -18.99
N LEU A 573 -21.49 -25.81 -18.56
CA LEU A 573 -20.21 -26.23 -19.11
C LEU A 573 -20.39 -27.20 -20.28
N ALA A 574 -19.42 -27.23 -21.20
CA ALA A 574 -19.38 -28.18 -22.32
C ALA A 574 -19.00 -29.62 -21.90
N LEU A 575 -19.41 -30.04 -20.70
CA LEU A 575 -19.15 -31.35 -20.10
C LEU A 575 -20.44 -32.16 -20.01
N SER A 576 -20.36 -33.48 -20.19
CA SER A 576 -21.52 -34.37 -20.07
C SER A 576 -21.94 -34.59 -18.61
N SER A 577 -21.01 -34.47 -17.67
CA SER A 577 -21.21 -34.55 -16.22
C SER A 577 -20.35 -33.50 -15.52
N ILE A 578 -20.74 -33.10 -14.31
CA ILE A 578 -20.00 -32.14 -13.47
C ILE A 578 -19.34 -32.89 -12.30
N PRO A 579 -18.00 -33.05 -12.30
CA PRO A 579 -17.28 -33.72 -11.21
C PRO A 579 -17.37 -32.97 -9.88
N GLU A 580 -17.36 -33.69 -8.76
CA GLU A 580 -17.36 -33.10 -7.41
C GLU A 580 -16.07 -32.32 -7.12
N ASP A 581 -14.94 -32.73 -7.68
CA ASP A 581 -13.62 -32.10 -7.55
C ASP A 581 -13.36 -30.99 -8.60
N LEU A 582 -14.35 -30.67 -9.44
CA LEU A 582 -14.23 -29.65 -10.48
C LEU A 582 -13.72 -28.32 -9.90
N SER A 583 -12.64 -27.81 -10.51
CA SER A 583 -12.06 -26.50 -10.27
C SER A 583 -12.29 -25.59 -11.47
N LEU A 584 -12.74 -24.36 -11.23
CA LEU A 584 -13.00 -23.39 -12.29
C LEU A 584 -11.75 -22.66 -12.80
N ARG A 585 -10.55 -23.07 -12.36
CA ARG A 585 -9.28 -22.41 -12.72
C ARG A 585 -8.93 -22.58 -14.20
N ASP A 586 -9.23 -23.73 -14.78
CA ASP A 586 -8.81 -24.05 -16.15
C ASP A 586 -9.57 -23.20 -17.19
N ASP A 587 -8.84 -22.43 -17.98
CA ASP A 587 -9.36 -21.57 -19.03
C ASP A 587 -9.97 -22.37 -20.19
N THR A 588 -9.62 -23.65 -20.35
CA THR A 588 -10.21 -24.50 -21.37
C THR A 588 -11.71 -24.76 -21.12
N LEU A 589 -12.17 -24.62 -19.88
CA LEU A 589 -13.59 -24.71 -19.52
C LEU A 589 -14.45 -23.63 -20.20
N LEU A 590 -13.83 -22.53 -20.64
CA LEU A 590 -14.52 -21.45 -21.34
C LEU A 590 -14.77 -21.76 -22.82
N ARG A 591 -14.19 -22.84 -23.36
CA ARG A 591 -14.36 -23.22 -24.77
C ARG A 591 -15.81 -23.56 -25.08
N ASN A 592 -16.30 -23.02 -26.20
CA ASN A 592 -17.65 -23.23 -26.72
C ASN A 592 -18.78 -22.81 -25.76
N LEU A 593 -18.49 -21.86 -24.85
CA LEU A 593 -19.52 -21.26 -23.98
C LEU A 593 -20.09 -19.99 -24.59
N ASP A 594 -21.38 -19.73 -24.34
CA ASP A 594 -21.98 -18.44 -24.65
C ASP A 594 -21.44 -17.35 -23.71
N GLU A 595 -21.46 -16.09 -24.17
CA GLU A 595 -20.92 -14.96 -23.42
C GLU A 595 -21.55 -14.80 -22.03
N ARG A 596 -22.83 -15.17 -21.85
CA ARG A 596 -23.49 -15.06 -20.55
C ARG A 596 -22.92 -16.11 -19.58
N CYS A 597 -22.62 -17.33 -20.04
CA CYS A 597 -21.91 -18.34 -19.24
C CYS A 597 -20.50 -17.89 -18.85
N VAL A 598 -19.75 -17.30 -19.80
CA VAL A 598 -18.40 -16.76 -19.52
C VAL A 598 -18.47 -15.67 -18.43
N ARG A 599 -19.46 -14.78 -18.51
CA ARG A 599 -19.71 -13.76 -17.49
C ARG A 599 -20.08 -14.36 -16.13
N SER A 600 -20.98 -15.34 -16.08
CA SER A 600 -21.36 -16.03 -14.83
C SER A 600 -20.17 -16.70 -14.14
N LEU A 601 -19.28 -17.35 -14.92
CA LEU A 601 -18.06 -17.98 -14.40
C LEU A 601 -17.03 -16.96 -13.88
N GLY A 602 -17.04 -15.75 -14.44
CA GLY A 602 -16.08 -14.70 -14.10
C GLY A 602 -16.06 -14.35 -12.62
N GLY A 603 -17.23 -14.30 -11.96
CA GLY A 603 -17.34 -13.98 -10.53
C GLY A 603 -16.52 -14.93 -9.64
N SER A 604 -16.75 -16.24 -9.77
CA SER A 604 -16.02 -17.27 -9.03
C SER A 604 -14.53 -17.31 -9.40
N ARG A 605 -14.21 -17.23 -10.69
CA ARG A 605 -12.82 -17.27 -11.17
C ARG A 605 -12.00 -16.10 -10.64
N VAL A 606 -12.52 -14.88 -10.71
CA VAL A 606 -11.85 -13.68 -10.19
C VAL A 606 -11.67 -13.75 -8.67
N THR A 607 -12.69 -14.20 -7.94
CA THR A 607 -12.64 -14.29 -6.48
C THR A 607 -11.55 -15.25 -6.02
N ASP A 608 -11.49 -16.45 -6.61
CA ASP A 608 -10.47 -17.45 -6.27
C ASP A 608 -9.07 -17.01 -6.69
N GLU A 609 -8.91 -16.31 -7.83
CA GLU A 609 -7.63 -15.74 -8.23
C GLU A 609 -7.13 -14.65 -7.26
N ILE A 610 -8.02 -13.76 -6.78
CA ILE A 610 -7.65 -12.75 -5.77
C ILE A 610 -7.09 -13.44 -4.51
N LEU A 611 -7.76 -14.50 -4.02
CA LEU A 611 -7.33 -15.22 -2.82
C LEU A 611 -5.98 -15.94 -3.00
N ARG A 612 -5.65 -16.39 -4.21
CA ARG A 612 -4.34 -17.00 -4.54
C ARG A 612 -3.23 -15.97 -4.64
N LEU A 613 -3.55 -14.76 -5.08
CA LEU A 613 -2.58 -13.72 -5.39
C LEU A 613 -2.20 -12.85 -4.18
N VAL A 614 -2.86 -13.03 -3.03
CA VAL A 614 -2.51 -12.34 -1.78
C VAL A 614 -1.61 -13.22 -0.91
N PRO A 615 -0.53 -12.66 -0.33
CA PRO A 615 0.43 -13.42 0.48
C PRO A 615 -0.15 -13.87 1.83
N ASN A 616 -1.01 -13.04 2.44
CA ASN A 616 -1.70 -13.36 3.68
C ASN A 616 -3.20 -13.05 3.56
N VAL A 617 -4.02 -14.11 3.45
CA VAL A 617 -5.47 -14.00 3.27
C VAL A 617 -6.16 -13.31 4.45
N GLN A 618 -5.68 -13.53 5.69
CA GLN A 618 -6.31 -12.96 6.87
C GLN A 618 -6.07 -11.44 6.96
N VAL A 619 -4.83 -11.01 6.72
CA VAL A 619 -4.47 -9.59 6.63
C VAL A 619 -5.27 -8.90 5.51
N PHE A 620 -5.36 -9.55 4.34
CA PHE A 620 -6.17 -9.06 3.23
C PHE A 620 -7.63 -8.88 3.64
N ARG A 621 -8.24 -9.87 4.31
CA ARG A 621 -9.64 -9.81 4.77
C ARG A 621 -9.87 -8.66 5.75
N ASP A 622 -9.02 -8.51 6.75
CA ASP A 622 -9.16 -7.47 7.76
C ASP A 622 -8.98 -6.06 7.17
N SER A 623 -8.02 -5.91 6.26
CA SER A 623 -7.80 -4.67 5.51
C SER A 623 -8.98 -4.35 4.60
N LEU A 624 -9.50 -5.33 3.87
CA LEU A 624 -10.62 -5.14 2.95
C LEU A 624 -11.92 -4.81 3.68
N ARG A 625 -12.19 -5.40 4.86
CA ARG A 625 -13.33 -5.00 5.70
C ARG A 625 -13.24 -3.53 6.11
N CYS A 626 -12.05 -3.07 6.51
CA CYS A 626 -11.79 -1.68 6.85
C CYS A 626 -12.07 -0.75 5.66
N ILE A 627 -11.49 -1.04 4.49
CA ILE A 627 -11.66 -0.23 3.28
C ILE A 627 -13.11 -0.23 2.78
N LYS A 628 -13.81 -1.37 2.81
CA LYS A 628 -15.24 -1.44 2.45
C LYS A 628 -16.09 -0.56 3.35
N LEU A 629 -15.90 -0.65 4.68
CA LEU A 629 -16.62 0.18 5.63
C LEU A 629 -16.35 1.67 5.39
N TRP A 630 -15.08 2.04 5.21
CA TRP A 630 -14.68 3.40 4.87
C TRP A 630 -15.39 3.88 3.59
N ALA A 631 -15.25 3.17 2.47
CA ALA A 631 -15.83 3.57 1.19
C ALA A 631 -17.36 3.73 1.25
N GLN A 632 -18.05 2.85 2.01
CA GLN A 632 -19.49 2.98 2.26
C GLN A 632 -19.82 4.23 3.09
N ARG A 633 -19.07 4.48 4.17
CA ARG A 633 -19.26 5.68 5.02
C ARG A 633 -18.97 6.98 4.29
N ARG A 634 -18.03 6.96 3.34
CA ARG A 634 -17.65 8.10 2.50
C ARG A 634 -18.50 8.25 1.23
N ALA A 635 -19.52 7.39 1.04
CA ALA A 635 -20.42 7.40 -0.13
C ALA A 635 -19.70 7.27 -1.48
N ILE A 636 -18.69 6.40 -1.57
CA ILE A 636 -17.92 6.12 -2.79
C ILE A 636 -17.91 4.61 -3.14
N TYR A 637 -18.95 3.89 -2.72
CA TYR A 637 -19.13 2.46 -2.97
C TYR A 637 -20.37 2.24 -3.86
N SER A 638 -20.23 2.32 -5.17
CA SER A 638 -21.28 2.02 -6.16
C SER A 638 -20.75 2.00 -7.60
N ASN A 639 -20.65 0.83 -8.23
CA ASN A 639 -20.19 0.72 -9.62
C ASN A 639 -21.17 1.35 -10.63
N VAL A 640 -22.47 1.28 -10.36
CA VAL A 640 -23.52 1.80 -11.24
C VAL A 640 -23.42 3.34 -11.34
N ASN A 641 -23.16 4.00 -10.22
CA ASN A 641 -23.01 5.45 -10.13
C ASN A 641 -21.59 5.96 -10.49
N GLY A 642 -20.71 5.09 -11.01
CA GLY A 642 -19.37 5.46 -11.47
C GLY A 642 -18.28 5.51 -10.39
N PHE A 643 -18.54 4.94 -9.21
CA PHE A 643 -17.53 4.68 -8.19
C PHE A 643 -17.05 3.22 -8.24
N LEU A 644 -16.25 2.78 -7.26
CA LEU A 644 -15.76 1.40 -7.21
C LEU A 644 -16.80 0.45 -6.59
N GLY A 645 -16.96 -0.71 -7.24
CA GLY A 645 -17.68 -1.86 -6.69
C GLY A 645 -16.80 -2.73 -5.77
N GLY A 646 -17.41 -3.74 -5.15
CA GLY A 646 -16.74 -4.59 -4.15
C GLY A 646 -15.50 -5.32 -4.68
N VAL A 647 -15.54 -5.84 -5.91
CA VAL A 647 -14.40 -6.54 -6.52
C VAL A 647 -13.25 -5.59 -6.83
N ALA A 648 -13.54 -4.35 -7.25
CA ALA A 648 -12.52 -3.34 -7.51
C ALA A 648 -11.79 -2.96 -6.22
N TRP A 649 -12.53 -2.72 -5.13
CA TRP A 649 -11.94 -2.49 -3.81
C TRP A 649 -11.09 -3.68 -3.34
N ALA A 650 -11.57 -4.92 -3.56
CA ALA A 650 -10.82 -6.12 -3.24
C ALA A 650 -9.49 -6.19 -4.01
N MET A 651 -9.49 -5.88 -5.31
CA MET A 651 -8.27 -5.89 -6.11
C MET A 651 -7.29 -4.77 -5.73
N LEU A 652 -7.77 -3.57 -5.37
CA LEU A 652 -6.88 -2.54 -4.85
C LEU A 652 -6.21 -2.98 -3.55
N VAL A 653 -6.97 -3.52 -2.59
CA VAL A 653 -6.40 -4.01 -1.32
C VAL A 653 -5.44 -5.18 -1.57
N ALA A 654 -5.81 -6.12 -2.44
CA ALA A 654 -4.95 -7.24 -2.82
C ALA A 654 -3.62 -6.75 -3.42
N ARG A 655 -3.64 -5.70 -4.26
CA ARG A 655 -2.43 -5.10 -4.81
C ARG A 655 -1.53 -4.55 -3.71
N ILE A 656 -2.09 -3.87 -2.72
CA ILE A 656 -1.30 -3.36 -1.58
C ILE A 656 -0.74 -4.52 -0.76
N CYS A 657 -1.51 -5.60 -0.54
CA CYS A 657 -0.99 -6.79 0.12
C CYS A 657 0.18 -7.43 -0.65
N GLN A 658 0.18 -7.41 -1.98
CA GLN A 658 1.31 -7.89 -2.79
C GLN A 658 2.57 -7.02 -2.61
N LEU A 659 2.39 -5.70 -2.48
CA LEU A 659 3.49 -4.75 -2.28
C LEU A 659 4.07 -4.81 -0.86
N TYR A 660 3.29 -5.27 0.13
CA TYR A 660 3.70 -5.36 1.53
C TYR A 660 3.32 -6.72 2.13
N PRO A 661 3.99 -7.82 1.72
CA PRO A 661 3.52 -9.18 2.00
C PRO A 661 3.50 -9.57 3.48
N ASN A 662 4.37 -8.96 4.30
CA ASN A 662 4.50 -9.24 5.73
C ASN A 662 3.83 -8.18 6.62
N ALA A 663 3.20 -7.16 6.02
CA ALA A 663 2.60 -6.07 6.79
C ALA A 663 1.29 -6.49 7.45
N ILE A 664 1.04 -6.00 8.67
CA ILE A 664 -0.25 -6.17 9.35
C ILE A 664 -1.35 -5.29 8.74
N ALA A 665 -2.62 -5.62 9.00
CA ALA A 665 -3.76 -4.94 8.39
C ALA A 665 -3.78 -3.41 8.58
N GLY A 666 -3.36 -2.91 9.75
CA GLY A 666 -3.27 -1.46 9.99
C GLY A 666 -2.26 -0.76 9.06
N ALA A 667 -1.12 -1.40 8.81
CA ALA A 667 -0.11 -0.90 7.88
C ALA A 667 -0.59 -0.98 6.43
N ILE A 668 -1.26 -2.08 6.04
CA ILE A 668 -1.90 -2.19 4.71
C ILE A 668 -2.91 -1.07 4.48
N VAL A 669 -3.77 -0.76 5.46
CA VAL A 669 -4.77 0.31 5.36
C VAL A 669 -4.10 1.69 5.22
N SER A 670 -3.01 1.95 5.94
CA SER A 670 -2.23 3.19 5.77
C SER A 670 -1.61 3.30 4.38
N ARG A 671 -0.89 2.27 3.95
CA ARG A 671 -0.25 2.23 2.63
C ARG A 671 -1.27 2.33 1.51
N PHE A 672 -2.45 1.73 1.68
CA PHE A 672 -3.55 1.81 0.73
C PHE A 672 -3.91 3.25 0.40
N PHE A 673 -4.18 4.11 1.39
CA PHE A 673 -4.58 5.49 1.11
C PHE A 673 -3.47 6.32 0.47
N ILE A 674 -2.24 6.17 0.96
CA ILE A 674 -1.07 6.88 0.43
C ILE A 674 -0.82 6.50 -1.04
N ILE A 675 -0.83 5.20 -1.34
CA ILE A 675 -0.55 4.70 -2.69
C ILE A 675 -1.71 5.00 -3.64
N MET A 676 -2.96 4.80 -3.23
CA MET A 676 -4.12 5.09 -4.09
C MET A 676 -4.28 6.58 -4.38
N TYR A 677 -3.89 7.46 -3.44
CA TYR A 677 -3.83 8.91 -3.67
C TYR A 677 -2.73 9.28 -4.67
N ARG A 678 -1.55 8.67 -4.58
CA ARG A 678 -0.38 8.97 -5.43
C ARG A 678 -0.32 8.14 -6.72
N TRP A 679 -1.27 7.24 -6.95
CA TRP A 679 -1.26 6.36 -8.11
C TRP A 679 -1.40 7.18 -9.40
N SER A 680 -0.51 6.91 -10.36
CA SER A 680 -0.43 7.63 -11.65
C SER A 680 -1.54 7.22 -12.62
N TRP A 681 -2.80 7.48 -12.28
CA TRP A 681 -3.94 7.23 -13.17
C TRP A 681 -3.74 7.93 -14.53
N PRO A 682 -3.98 7.26 -15.68
CA PRO A 682 -4.72 6.01 -15.86
C PRO A 682 -3.85 4.74 -15.92
N GLN A 683 -2.67 4.71 -15.29
CA GLN A 683 -1.88 3.46 -15.21
C GLN A 683 -2.71 2.34 -14.55
N PRO A 684 -2.80 1.14 -15.15
CA PRO A 684 -3.68 0.09 -14.63
C PRO A 684 -3.13 -0.57 -13.37
N VAL A 685 -4.04 -0.88 -12.45
CA VAL A 685 -3.76 -1.79 -11.32
C VAL A 685 -3.91 -3.23 -11.80
N LEU A 686 -2.80 -3.97 -11.78
CA LEU A 686 -2.71 -5.37 -12.17
C LEU A 686 -2.29 -6.22 -10.96
N LEU A 687 -2.99 -7.34 -10.72
CA LEU A 687 -2.58 -8.32 -9.71
C LEU A 687 -1.65 -9.41 -10.25
N LYS A 688 -1.71 -9.66 -11.57
CA LYS A 688 -0.79 -10.53 -12.31
C LYS A 688 -0.69 -10.02 -13.75
N GLN A 689 0.29 -10.54 -14.49
CA GLN A 689 0.40 -10.25 -15.92
C GLN A 689 -0.84 -10.76 -16.67
N ILE A 690 -1.27 -10.00 -17.68
CA ILE A 690 -2.44 -10.38 -18.50
C ILE A 690 -2.00 -11.53 -19.42
N GLU A 691 -2.60 -12.70 -19.23
CA GLU A 691 -2.33 -13.90 -20.01
C GLU A 691 -3.12 -13.89 -21.33
N GLU A 692 -2.51 -14.40 -22.40
CA GLU A 692 -3.24 -14.77 -23.62
C GLU A 692 -3.91 -16.13 -23.39
N GLY A 693 -5.21 -16.21 -23.65
CA GLY A 693 -5.98 -17.43 -23.43
C GLY A 693 -6.47 -18.08 -24.73
N PRO A 694 -7.10 -19.26 -24.62
CA PRO A 694 -7.38 -20.15 -25.74
C PRO A 694 -8.53 -19.69 -26.67
N LEU A 695 -9.19 -18.57 -26.35
CA LEU A 695 -10.32 -18.04 -27.09
C LEU A 695 -10.00 -16.71 -27.77
N GLN A 696 -10.64 -16.44 -28.91
CA GLN A 696 -10.62 -15.13 -29.56
C GLN A 696 -11.63 -14.17 -28.91
N VAL A 697 -11.54 -13.99 -27.60
CA VAL A 697 -12.39 -13.05 -26.85
C VAL A 697 -11.63 -11.75 -26.59
N ARG A 698 -12.37 -10.64 -26.49
CA ARG A 698 -11.78 -9.35 -26.15
C ARG A 698 -11.18 -9.39 -24.74
N VAL A 699 -9.87 -9.21 -24.66
CA VAL A 699 -9.12 -8.98 -23.41
C VAL A 699 -8.80 -7.49 -23.32
N TRP A 700 -8.84 -6.92 -22.10
CA TRP A 700 -8.54 -5.52 -21.89
C TRP A 700 -7.15 -5.15 -22.42
N ASN A 701 -7.11 -4.23 -23.39
CA ASN A 701 -5.87 -3.79 -24.01
C ASN A 701 -6.00 -2.35 -24.55
N PRO A 702 -5.46 -1.34 -23.83
CA PRO A 702 -5.59 0.08 -24.21
C PRO A 702 -4.77 0.45 -25.46
N LYS A 703 -3.83 -0.40 -25.89
CA LYS A 703 -3.08 -0.22 -27.14
C LYS A 703 -3.96 -0.52 -28.35
N LEU A 704 -4.79 -1.57 -28.26
CA LEU A 704 -5.65 -2.04 -29.35
C LEU A 704 -7.03 -1.38 -29.35
N TYR A 705 -7.66 -1.22 -28.19
CA TYR A 705 -9.07 -0.79 -28.09
C TYR A 705 -9.19 0.65 -27.58
N PRO A 706 -9.73 1.60 -28.38
CA PRO A 706 -9.93 2.99 -27.95
C PRO A 706 -10.81 3.13 -26.70
N ALA A 707 -11.82 2.26 -26.57
CA ALA A 707 -12.66 2.20 -25.37
C ALA A 707 -11.83 1.90 -24.10
N ASP A 708 -10.88 0.97 -24.17
CA ASP A 708 -10.02 0.63 -23.02
C ASP A 708 -9.04 1.75 -22.68
N ARG A 709 -8.57 2.49 -23.70
CA ARG A 709 -7.71 3.67 -23.54
C ARG A 709 -8.42 4.82 -22.81
N SER A 710 -9.75 4.88 -22.90
CA SER A 710 -10.56 5.91 -22.25
C SER A 710 -10.82 5.66 -20.76
N HIS A 711 -10.45 4.49 -20.23
CA HIS A 711 -10.63 4.17 -18.81
C HIS A 711 -9.76 5.07 -17.92
N ARG A 712 -10.41 5.74 -16.95
CA ARG A 712 -9.76 6.72 -16.07
C ARG A 712 -8.99 6.12 -14.90
N MET A 713 -9.57 5.12 -14.24
CA MET A 713 -8.93 4.41 -13.12
C MET A 713 -8.96 2.90 -13.34
N PRO A 714 -8.22 2.36 -14.33
CA PRO A 714 -8.37 0.96 -14.72
C PRO A 714 -7.86 0.00 -13.64
N ILE A 715 -8.75 -0.87 -13.16
CA ILE A 715 -8.45 -1.94 -12.20
C ILE A 715 -8.87 -3.26 -12.85
N ILE A 716 -7.88 -4.09 -13.17
CA ILE A 716 -8.06 -5.19 -14.12
C ILE A 716 -8.25 -6.51 -13.38
N THR A 717 -9.27 -7.25 -13.78
CA THR A 717 -9.56 -8.58 -13.21
C THR A 717 -8.45 -9.57 -13.56
N PRO A 718 -7.96 -10.37 -12.60
CA PRO A 718 -6.84 -11.28 -12.85
C PRO A 718 -7.22 -12.49 -13.70
N ALA A 719 -8.45 -13.00 -13.61
CA ALA A 719 -8.85 -14.19 -14.36
C ALA A 719 -9.06 -13.88 -15.86
N TYR A 720 -8.65 -14.81 -16.73
CA TYR A 720 -8.93 -14.73 -18.17
C TYR A 720 -10.43 -14.93 -18.45
N PRO A 721 -11.02 -14.16 -19.40
CA PRO A 721 -10.44 -12.99 -20.07
C PRO A 721 -10.42 -11.76 -19.16
N ALA A 722 -9.26 -11.09 -19.08
CA ALA A 722 -9.09 -9.93 -18.20
C ALA A 722 -9.92 -8.73 -18.68
N MET A 723 -10.63 -8.08 -17.76
CA MET A 723 -11.52 -6.94 -18.03
C MET A 723 -11.29 -5.80 -17.03
N CYS A 724 -11.67 -4.59 -17.41
CA CYS A 724 -11.66 -3.45 -16.49
C CYS A 724 -12.91 -3.44 -15.60
N SER A 725 -12.71 -3.62 -14.29
CA SER A 725 -13.78 -3.61 -13.28
C SER A 725 -14.34 -2.21 -12.98
N THR A 726 -13.68 -1.16 -13.49
CA THR A 726 -13.94 0.26 -13.20
C THR A 726 -14.16 1.09 -14.47
N HIS A 727 -14.67 0.47 -15.53
CA HIS A 727 -14.98 1.14 -16.80
C HIS A 727 -16.04 2.26 -16.65
N ASN A 728 -16.80 2.27 -15.55
CA ASN A 728 -17.81 3.30 -15.26
C ASN A 728 -17.24 4.57 -14.58
N VAL A 729 -15.95 4.62 -14.24
CA VAL A 729 -15.37 5.80 -13.57
C VAL A 729 -15.35 7.00 -14.51
N THR A 730 -15.89 8.13 -14.05
CA THR A 730 -16.01 9.42 -14.75
C THR A 730 -14.94 10.40 -14.26
N ALA A 731 -14.84 11.60 -14.86
CA ALA A 731 -13.88 12.60 -14.40
C ALA A 731 -14.21 13.06 -12.97
N SER A 732 -15.50 13.27 -12.71
CA SER A 732 -16.02 13.73 -11.44
C SER A 732 -15.80 12.68 -10.35
N THR A 733 -16.17 11.43 -10.61
CA THR A 733 -16.02 10.37 -9.61
C THR A 733 -14.55 10.04 -9.35
N GLN A 734 -13.65 10.14 -10.34
CA GLN A 734 -12.21 10.08 -10.12
C GLN A 734 -11.74 11.18 -9.17
N MET A 735 -12.12 12.44 -9.43
CA MET A 735 -11.74 13.58 -8.59
C MET A 735 -12.20 13.39 -7.14
N ILE A 736 -13.45 12.95 -6.93
CA ILE A 736 -14.02 12.68 -5.61
C ILE A 736 -13.22 11.58 -4.89
N MET A 737 -12.93 10.47 -5.57
CA MET A 737 -12.17 9.37 -4.96
C MET A 737 -10.74 9.78 -4.63
N THR A 738 -10.07 10.56 -5.49
CA THR A 738 -8.74 11.11 -5.21
C THR A 738 -8.74 12.04 -3.99
N GLU A 739 -9.75 12.91 -3.85
CA GLU A 739 -9.92 13.74 -2.64
C GLU A 739 -10.12 12.89 -1.39
N GLU A 740 -10.96 11.87 -1.45
CA GLU A 740 -11.22 11.00 -0.30
C GLU A 740 -10.02 10.13 0.07
N PHE A 741 -9.22 9.67 -0.89
CA PHE A 741 -7.93 9.00 -0.61
C PHE A 741 -6.96 9.93 0.11
N LYS A 742 -6.85 11.19 -0.31
CA LYS A 742 -6.02 12.19 0.35
C LYS A 742 -6.43 12.41 1.80
N LYS A 743 -7.73 12.70 2.02
CA LYS A 743 -8.28 12.91 3.37
C LYS A 743 -8.05 11.70 4.26
N ALA A 744 -8.25 10.50 3.72
CA ALA A 744 -8.05 9.27 4.47
C ALA A 744 -6.56 9.03 4.80
N ALA A 745 -5.64 9.35 3.90
CA ALA A 745 -4.20 9.30 4.17
C ALA A 745 -3.84 10.23 5.34
N ASP A 746 -4.32 11.48 5.31
CA ASP A 746 -4.07 12.46 6.39
C ASP A 746 -4.64 12.01 7.74
N ILE A 747 -5.81 11.35 7.74
CA ILE A 747 -6.42 10.79 8.96
C ILE A 747 -5.60 9.61 9.48
N VAL A 748 -5.25 8.66 8.61
CA VAL A 748 -4.53 7.44 9.03
C VAL A 748 -3.12 7.77 9.50
N ASP A 749 -2.43 8.75 8.91
CA ASP A 749 -1.14 9.23 9.41
C ASP A 749 -1.26 9.74 10.85
N LYS A 750 -2.32 10.50 11.16
CA LYS A 750 -2.61 10.94 12.54
C LYS A 750 -2.96 9.78 13.46
N VAL A 751 -3.68 8.77 12.99
CA VAL A 751 -4.01 7.57 13.77
C VAL A 751 -2.74 6.80 14.13
N ILE A 752 -1.81 6.63 13.19
CA ILE A 752 -0.54 5.91 13.41
C ILE A 752 0.31 6.60 14.47
N VAL A 753 0.41 7.93 14.45
CA VAL A 753 1.17 8.68 15.48
C VAL A 753 0.39 8.91 16.78
N GLY A 754 -0.77 8.26 16.95
CA GLY A 754 -1.59 8.35 18.17
C GLY A 754 -2.32 9.69 18.37
N LYS A 755 -2.47 10.51 17.33
CA LYS A 755 -3.12 11.83 17.36
C LYS A 755 -4.60 11.83 16.93
N ALA A 756 -5.10 10.73 16.39
CA ALA A 756 -6.48 10.55 15.95
C ALA A 756 -6.96 9.12 16.24
N ALA A 757 -8.27 8.90 16.22
CA ALA A 757 -8.87 7.58 16.38
C ALA A 757 -9.38 7.01 15.04
N TRP A 758 -9.38 5.68 14.89
CA TRP A 758 -9.96 5.00 13.72
C TRP A 758 -11.42 5.39 13.45
N SER A 759 -12.18 5.81 14.46
CA SER A 759 -13.54 6.32 14.29
C SER A 759 -13.63 7.54 13.38
N GLU A 760 -12.58 8.38 13.32
CA GLU A 760 -12.52 9.54 12.44
C GLU A 760 -12.45 9.13 10.96
N LEU A 761 -11.74 8.04 10.64
CA LEU A 761 -11.70 7.48 9.29
C LEU A 761 -13.09 7.05 8.83
N PHE A 762 -13.91 6.51 9.75
CA PHE A 762 -15.25 6.00 9.47
C PHE A 762 -16.36 7.04 9.68
N ALA A 763 -15.99 8.32 9.81
CA ALA A 763 -16.96 9.41 9.86
C ALA A 763 -17.83 9.41 8.60
N LYS A 764 -19.14 9.57 8.79
CA LYS A 764 -20.11 9.63 7.70
C LYS A 764 -19.77 10.79 6.76
N HIS A 765 -20.05 10.61 5.47
CA HIS A 765 -19.95 11.66 4.46
C HIS A 765 -20.81 12.88 4.82
N ASP A 766 -20.45 14.03 4.26
CA ASP A 766 -21.14 15.32 4.39
C ASP A 766 -21.88 15.72 3.09
N PHE A 767 -22.19 14.75 2.21
CA PHE A 767 -22.75 14.98 0.87
C PHE A 767 -23.89 16.01 0.83
N PHE A 768 -24.90 15.92 1.72
CA PHE A 768 -26.07 16.83 1.78
C PHE A 768 -25.81 18.16 2.49
N HIS A 769 -24.58 18.40 2.93
CA HIS A 769 -24.09 19.64 3.52
C HIS A 769 -22.98 20.28 2.67
N LYS A 770 -22.30 19.51 1.83
CA LYS A 770 -21.11 19.91 1.03
C LYS A 770 -21.45 20.86 -0.12
N TYR A 771 -22.60 20.71 -0.77
CA TYR A 771 -22.93 21.47 -1.98
C TYR A 771 -24.02 22.51 -1.72
N ARG A 772 -23.96 23.64 -2.45
CA ARG A 772 -25.00 24.67 -2.39
C ARG A 772 -26.22 24.31 -3.26
N TYR A 773 -25.96 23.61 -4.36
CA TYR A 773 -26.97 23.22 -5.35
C TYR A 773 -26.87 21.73 -5.62
N TYR A 774 -28.02 21.10 -5.81
CA TYR A 774 -28.16 19.70 -6.18
C TYR A 774 -29.11 19.58 -7.36
N LEU A 775 -28.95 18.52 -8.15
CA LEU A 775 -29.98 18.01 -9.04
C LEU A 775 -30.71 16.88 -8.37
N GLN A 776 -32.04 16.92 -8.48
CA GLN A 776 -32.94 15.83 -8.15
C GLN A 776 -33.39 15.17 -9.45
N VAL A 777 -33.22 13.85 -9.50
CA VAL A 777 -33.75 12.99 -10.57
C VAL A 777 -34.82 12.12 -9.93
N ILE A 778 -36.08 12.37 -10.26
CA ILE A 778 -37.24 11.73 -9.63
C ILE A 778 -37.86 10.77 -10.64
N ALA A 779 -37.87 9.49 -10.32
CA ALA A 779 -38.53 8.45 -11.10
C ALA A 779 -39.75 7.96 -10.32
N SER A 780 -40.94 7.97 -10.92
CA SER A 780 -42.17 7.56 -10.24
C SER A 780 -43.10 6.73 -11.10
N THR A 781 -43.86 5.85 -10.47
CA THR A 781 -44.93 5.05 -11.08
C THR A 781 -46.13 4.89 -10.13
N GLY A 782 -47.26 4.43 -10.66
CA GLY A 782 -48.43 4.02 -9.86
C GLY A 782 -48.40 2.55 -9.40
N ASN A 783 -47.31 1.81 -9.62
CA ASN A 783 -47.22 0.38 -9.33
C ASN A 783 -45.85 0.00 -8.72
N ALA A 784 -45.87 -0.68 -7.57
CA ALA A 784 -44.66 -1.01 -6.81
C ALA A 784 -43.66 -1.88 -7.58
N ASP A 785 -44.11 -2.95 -8.23
CA ASP A 785 -43.23 -3.86 -8.98
C ASP A 785 -42.62 -3.18 -10.20
N LEU A 786 -43.40 -2.33 -10.87
CA LEU A 786 -42.92 -1.53 -11.99
C LEU A 786 -41.93 -0.46 -11.52
N GLN A 787 -42.14 0.14 -10.34
CA GLN A 787 -41.24 1.14 -9.77
C GLN A 787 -39.83 0.58 -9.57
N ILE A 788 -39.69 -0.65 -9.08
CA ILE A 788 -38.38 -1.30 -8.89
C ILE A 788 -37.61 -1.35 -10.22
N LYS A 789 -38.28 -1.78 -11.29
CA LYS A 789 -37.69 -1.87 -12.64
C LYS A 789 -37.39 -0.47 -13.21
N TRP A 790 -38.29 0.48 -12.99
CA TRP A 790 -38.13 1.85 -13.47
C TRP A 790 -36.99 2.59 -12.80
N ALA A 791 -36.97 2.58 -11.48
CA ALA A 791 -35.93 3.19 -10.67
C ALA A 791 -34.55 2.59 -11.01
N GLY A 792 -34.45 1.26 -11.14
CA GLY A 792 -33.20 0.61 -11.56
C GLY A 792 -32.74 1.02 -12.97
N THR A 793 -33.69 1.19 -13.91
CA THR A 793 -33.38 1.68 -15.26
C THR A 793 -32.86 3.12 -15.22
N VAL A 794 -33.50 4.00 -14.45
CA VAL A 794 -33.08 5.40 -14.26
C VAL A 794 -31.71 5.45 -13.61
N GLU A 795 -31.49 4.70 -12.52
CA GLU A 795 -30.21 4.62 -11.80
C GLU A 795 -29.06 4.20 -12.74
N SER A 796 -29.27 3.18 -13.57
CA SER A 796 -28.28 2.70 -14.54
C SER A 796 -27.85 3.75 -15.58
N ARG A 797 -28.63 4.83 -15.72
CA ARG A 797 -28.41 5.91 -16.69
C ARG A 797 -27.90 7.20 -16.05
N ILE A 798 -27.87 7.32 -14.71
CA ILE A 798 -27.44 8.54 -14.00
C ILE A 798 -26.01 8.92 -14.37
N ARG A 799 -25.12 7.93 -14.53
CA ARG A 799 -23.74 8.15 -14.95
C ARG A 799 -23.65 8.91 -16.27
N GLN A 800 -24.56 8.66 -17.21
CA GLN A 800 -24.60 9.31 -18.52
C GLN A 800 -24.99 10.78 -18.39
N LEU A 801 -25.85 11.13 -17.42
CA LEU A 801 -26.10 12.52 -17.06
C LEU A 801 -24.85 13.17 -16.48
N VAL A 802 -24.15 12.51 -15.55
CA VAL A 802 -22.89 13.02 -14.98
C VAL A 802 -21.84 13.29 -16.07
N MET A 803 -21.62 12.35 -16.99
CA MET A 803 -20.68 12.55 -18.11
C MET A 803 -21.07 13.73 -19.01
N LYS A 804 -22.37 13.97 -19.23
CA LYS A 804 -22.82 15.15 -20.00
C LYS A 804 -22.64 16.46 -19.22
N LEU A 805 -22.84 16.43 -17.91
CA LEU A 805 -22.64 17.58 -17.02
C LEU A 805 -21.15 17.99 -16.96
N GLU A 806 -20.22 17.04 -17.08
CA GLU A 806 -18.77 17.31 -17.14
C GLU A 806 -18.34 18.18 -18.33
N TYR A 807 -19.16 18.29 -19.38
CA TYR A 807 -18.90 19.17 -20.53
C TYR A 807 -19.47 20.58 -20.37
N VAL A 808 -20.09 20.90 -19.23
CA VAL A 808 -20.61 22.23 -18.95
C VAL A 808 -19.49 23.06 -18.33
N ASP A 809 -18.92 24.01 -19.09
CA ASP A 809 -17.71 24.76 -18.72
C ASP A 809 -17.72 25.36 -17.31
N SER A 810 -18.87 25.85 -16.85
CA SER A 810 -18.99 26.51 -15.53
C SER A 810 -19.21 25.54 -14.35
N LEU A 811 -19.29 24.24 -14.60
CA LEU A 811 -19.49 23.19 -13.62
C LEU A 811 -18.19 22.41 -13.40
N THR A 812 -17.56 22.61 -12.25
CA THR A 812 -16.30 21.95 -11.89
C THR A 812 -16.48 20.45 -11.58
N LEU A 813 -17.60 20.09 -10.94
CA LEU A 813 -17.86 18.72 -10.47
C LEU A 813 -19.35 18.42 -10.42
N ALA A 814 -19.73 17.24 -10.93
CA ALA A 814 -21.04 16.62 -10.73
C ALA A 814 -20.88 15.35 -9.87
N HIS A 815 -21.29 15.41 -8.59
CA HIS A 815 -21.14 14.30 -7.63
C HIS A 815 -22.44 13.50 -7.52
N PRO A 816 -22.60 12.34 -8.17
CA PRO A 816 -23.78 11.49 -7.99
C PRO A 816 -23.77 10.84 -6.60
N PHE A 817 -24.88 10.89 -5.87
CA PHE A 817 -25.02 10.13 -4.63
C PHE A 817 -25.23 8.64 -4.94
N ILE A 818 -24.75 7.77 -4.04
CA ILE A 818 -24.66 6.33 -4.29
C ILE A 818 -25.97 5.55 -4.11
N LYS A 819 -27.07 6.20 -3.72
CA LYS A 819 -28.36 5.56 -3.40
C LYS A 819 -29.53 6.43 -3.83
N GLY A 820 -30.61 5.78 -4.25
CA GLY A 820 -31.92 6.40 -4.38
C GLY A 820 -32.67 6.44 -3.05
N PHE A 821 -33.57 7.40 -2.90
CA PHE A 821 -34.48 7.53 -1.76
C PHE A 821 -35.89 7.16 -2.20
N GLU A 822 -36.39 6.05 -1.67
CA GLU A 822 -37.71 5.52 -1.97
C GLU A 822 -38.77 6.19 -1.09
N GLN A 823 -39.91 6.52 -1.70
CA GLN A 823 -41.07 7.09 -1.03
C GLN A 823 -42.34 6.47 -1.60
N THR A 824 -43.28 6.13 -0.72
CA THR A 824 -44.66 5.81 -1.08
C THR A 824 -45.53 6.98 -0.64
N LEU A 825 -46.20 7.61 -1.59
CA LEU A 825 -47.02 8.81 -1.38
C LEU A 825 -48.48 8.47 -1.67
N TYR A 826 -49.36 8.88 -0.75
CA TYR A 826 -50.79 8.56 -0.81
C TYR A 826 -51.57 9.78 -1.30
N CYS A 827 -52.18 9.69 -2.47
CA CYS A 827 -52.93 10.77 -3.10
C CYS A 827 -54.43 10.53 -3.01
N LEU A 828 -55.22 11.60 -2.87
CA LEU A 828 -56.69 11.57 -2.80
C LEU A 828 -57.38 11.92 -4.12
N THR A 829 -56.66 12.57 -5.03
CA THR A 829 -57.18 13.00 -6.34
C THR A 829 -56.18 12.68 -7.44
N ASP A 830 -56.66 12.47 -8.67
CA ASP A 830 -55.81 12.32 -9.87
C ASP A 830 -54.91 13.53 -10.10
N GLU A 831 -55.32 14.73 -9.66
CA GLU A 831 -54.51 15.94 -9.73
C GLU A 831 -53.31 15.87 -8.76
N GLU A 832 -53.51 15.40 -7.53
CA GLU A 832 -52.41 15.14 -6.60
C GLU A 832 -51.46 14.07 -7.15
N VAL A 833 -51.98 13.02 -7.81
CA VAL A 833 -51.15 11.98 -8.46
C VAL A 833 -50.25 12.61 -9.54
N ARG A 834 -50.80 13.48 -10.40
CA ARG A 834 -50.03 14.18 -11.44
C ARG A 834 -48.96 15.10 -10.87
N GLN A 835 -49.30 15.89 -9.84
CA GLN A 835 -48.35 16.81 -9.19
C GLN A 835 -47.20 16.04 -8.54
N VAL A 836 -47.50 14.96 -7.81
CA VAL A 836 -46.49 14.10 -7.20
C VAL A 836 -45.60 13.44 -8.26
N ALA A 837 -46.18 12.96 -9.37
CA ALA A 837 -45.42 12.41 -10.49
C ALA A 837 -44.52 13.45 -11.18
N GLN A 838 -44.85 14.74 -11.08
CA GLN A 838 -44.03 15.85 -11.55
C GLN A 838 -43.01 16.35 -10.53
N GLY A 839 -42.91 15.71 -9.35
CA GLY A 839 -41.98 16.10 -8.29
C GLY A 839 -42.48 17.24 -7.40
N GLU A 840 -43.75 17.67 -7.57
CA GLU A 840 -44.41 18.68 -6.76
C GLU A 840 -45.18 18.01 -5.63
N ILE A 841 -44.55 17.93 -4.44
CA ILE A 841 -45.14 17.25 -3.28
C ILE A 841 -45.57 18.29 -2.24
N SER A 842 -46.86 18.32 -1.91
CA SER A 842 -47.40 19.19 -0.86
C SER A 842 -47.15 18.65 0.55
N ASP A 843 -47.06 19.53 1.54
CA ASP A 843 -46.95 19.16 2.97
C ASP A 843 -48.11 18.26 3.44
N ALA A 844 -49.29 18.38 2.81
CA ALA A 844 -50.45 17.55 3.11
C ALA A 844 -50.25 16.11 2.64
N VAL A 845 -49.71 15.91 1.43
CA VAL A 845 -49.40 14.57 0.89
C VAL A 845 -48.28 13.90 1.68
N LEU A 846 -47.22 14.64 2.05
CA LEU A 846 -46.09 14.10 2.85
C LEU A 846 -46.49 13.56 4.22
N LYS A 847 -47.54 14.10 4.84
CA LYS A 847 -48.01 13.70 6.17
C LYS A 847 -49.09 12.62 6.12
N ARG A 848 -49.62 12.32 4.93
CA ARG A 848 -50.71 11.38 4.72
C ARG A 848 -50.20 9.94 4.81
N LYS A 849 -51.01 9.06 5.40
CA LYS A 849 -50.71 7.64 5.55
C LYS A 849 -51.65 6.79 4.71
N LYS A 850 -51.37 5.49 4.65
CA LYS A 850 -52.17 4.52 3.91
C LYS A 850 -53.63 4.50 4.37
N GLU A 851 -53.85 4.60 5.68
CA GLU A 851 -55.18 4.55 6.27
C GLU A 851 -56.05 5.75 5.86
N ASP A 852 -55.45 6.87 5.48
CA ASP A 852 -56.18 8.10 5.13
C ASP A 852 -56.85 8.05 3.74
N ILE A 853 -56.45 7.08 2.90
CA ILE A 853 -56.97 6.87 1.54
C ILE A 853 -57.88 5.63 1.44
N GLU A 854 -57.95 4.78 2.47
CA GLU A 854 -58.81 3.60 2.47
C GLU A 854 -60.29 3.99 2.36
N GLY A 855 -60.97 3.47 1.33
CA GLY A 855 -62.41 3.68 1.10
C GLY A 855 -62.79 5.00 0.41
N LYS A 856 -61.84 5.76 -0.13
CA LYS A 856 -62.11 7.00 -0.90
C LYS A 856 -61.88 6.77 -2.40
N GLU A 857 -62.86 7.17 -3.22
CA GLU A 857 -62.73 7.13 -4.69
C GLU A 857 -62.01 8.37 -5.23
N GLY A 858 -61.04 8.17 -6.14
CA GLY A 858 -60.40 9.24 -6.91
C GLY A 858 -58.89 9.45 -6.71
N GLY A 859 -58.22 8.66 -5.86
CA GLY A 859 -56.78 8.76 -5.61
C GLY A 859 -56.10 7.41 -5.34
N GLY A 860 -54.79 7.34 -5.60
CA GLY A 860 -54.00 6.12 -5.52
C GLY A 860 -52.61 6.31 -4.90
N GLU A 861 -51.86 5.21 -4.82
CA GLU A 861 -50.48 5.19 -4.34
C GLU A 861 -49.52 5.59 -5.47
N VAL A 862 -48.60 6.51 -5.19
CA VAL A 862 -47.49 6.84 -6.08
C VAL A 862 -46.19 6.39 -5.42
N TYR A 863 -45.47 5.53 -6.12
CA TYR A 863 -44.16 5.07 -5.70
C TYR A 863 -43.11 5.91 -6.42
N SER A 864 -42.17 6.47 -5.68
CA SER A 864 -41.14 7.36 -6.22
C SER A 864 -39.77 7.01 -5.66
N THR A 865 -38.75 7.14 -6.51
CA THR A 865 -37.34 7.02 -6.14
C THR A 865 -36.62 8.27 -6.61
N THR A 866 -36.04 9.00 -5.66
CA THR A 866 -35.31 10.25 -5.94
C THR A 866 -33.81 10.03 -5.82
N PHE A 867 -33.05 10.42 -6.84
CA PHE A 867 -31.60 10.42 -6.86
C PHE A 867 -31.05 11.85 -6.82
N TYR A 868 -29.86 12.01 -6.26
CA TYR A 868 -29.25 13.33 -6.05
C TYR A 868 -27.88 13.43 -6.72
N ILE A 869 -27.59 14.58 -7.34
CA ILE A 869 -26.27 14.93 -7.85
C ILE A 869 -25.87 16.28 -7.26
N GLY A 870 -24.80 16.33 -6.47
CA GLY A 870 -24.23 17.57 -5.94
C GLY A 870 -23.48 18.33 -7.03
N LEU A 871 -23.70 19.65 -7.14
CA LEU A 871 -23.07 20.50 -8.15
C LEU A 871 -22.05 21.44 -7.50
N LEU A 872 -20.79 21.34 -7.92
CA LEU A 872 -19.76 22.34 -7.63
C LEU A 872 -19.61 23.26 -8.83
N ILE A 873 -19.98 24.51 -8.65
CA ILE A 873 -19.97 25.54 -9.69
C ILE A 873 -18.78 26.45 -9.40
N GLU A 874 -17.99 26.81 -10.42
CA GLU A 874 -16.78 27.64 -10.26
C GLU A 874 -17.08 28.97 -9.53
N PRO A 875 -16.13 29.64 -8.87
CA PRO A 875 -16.32 31.01 -8.40
C PRO A 875 -16.51 32.00 -9.57
N ARG A 876 -17.06 33.19 -9.31
CA ARG A 876 -17.14 34.25 -10.33
C ARG A 876 -15.75 34.85 -10.51
N GLN A 877 -15.27 34.97 -11.75
CA GLN A 877 -14.02 35.66 -12.06
C GLN A 877 -14.16 37.17 -11.77
N ASP A 878 -13.10 37.78 -11.22
CA ASP A 878 -13.06 39.20 -10.90
C ASP A 878 -13.27 40.04 -12.17
N GLY A 879 -14.27 40.94 -12.14
CA GLY A 879 -14.62 41.83 -13.26
C GLY A 879 -15.79 41.38 -14.15
N ALA A 880 -16.31 40.16 -14.01
CA ALA A 880 -17.48 39.74 -14.79
C ALA A 880 -18.74 40.51 -14.35
N VAL A 881 -19.51 41.13 -15.27
CA VAL A 881 -20.77 41.86 -14.98
C VAL A 881 -21.96 41.15 -15.65
N GLY A 882 -22.99 40.77 -14.87
CA GLY A 882 -24.22 40.13 -15.37
C GLY A 882 -24.79 39.06 -14.43
N PRO A 883 -26.06 38.63 -14.62
CA PRO A 883 -26.65 37.53 -13.86
C PRO A 883 -26.07 36.18 -14.31
N ARG A 884 -25.43 35.45 -13.39
CA ARG A 884 -24.88 34.13 -13.66
C ARG A 884 -26.01 33.09 -13.76
N ARG A 885 -26.24 32.55 -14.96
CA ARG A 885 -27.12 31.40 -15.17
C ARG A 885 -26.26 30.22 -15.59
N LEU A 886 -26.38 29.12 -14.85
CA LEU A 886 -25.84 27.82 -15.25
C LEU A 886 -26.90 27.15 -16.12
N ASP A 887 -26.63 27.00 -17.42
CA ASP A 887 -27.51 26.25 -18.31
C ASP A 887 -27.09 24.78 -18.35
N ILE A 888 -27.99 23.92 -17.87
CA ILE A 888 -27.87 22.46 -17.88
C ILE A 888 -29.06 21.81 -18.60
N SER A 889 -29.80 22.60 -19.38
CA SER A 889 -31.01 22.15 -20.08
C SER A 889 -30.67 21.06 -21.09
N TYR A 890 -29.56 21.20 -21.83
CA TYR A 890 -29.14 20.17 -22.79
C TYR A 890 -28.78 18.83 -22.12
N PRO A 891 -27.87 18.75 -21.13
CA PRO A 891 -27.58 17.49 -20.42
C PRO A 891 -28.83 16.83 -19.82
N THR A 892 -29.71 17.61 -19.20
CA THR A 892 -30.91 17.10 -18.53
C THR A 892 -31.96 16.60 -19.52
N GLN A 893 -32.23 17.34 -20.60
CA GLN A 893 -33.16 16.90 -21.66
C GLN A 893 -32.66 15.64 -22.37
N GLU A 894 -31.37 15.57 -22.69
CA GLU A 894 -30.78 14.40 -23.33
C GLU A 894 -30.82 13.17 -22.42
N PHE A 895 -30.61 13.35 -21.13
CA PHE A 895 -30.79 12.28 -20.15
C PHE A 895 -32.26 11.82 -20.10
N THR A 896 -33.22 12.74 -20.01
CA THR A 896 -34.65 12.39 -20.01
C THR A 896 -35.04 11.61 -21.27
N LYS A 897 -34.60 12.06 -22.45
CA LYS A 897 -34.79 11.31 -23.70
C LYS A 897 -34.16 9.93 -23.62
N LEU A 898 -32.90 9.85 -23.16
CA LEU A 898 -32.19 8.59 -23.02
C LEU A 898 -32.98 7.61 -22.17
N VAL A 899 -33.47 8.00 -20.99
CA VAL A 899 -34.21 7.09 -20.08
C VAL A 899 -35.53 6.61 -20.70
N ARG A 900 -36.26 7.48 -21.41
CA ARG A 900 -37.54 7.16 -22.07
C ARG A 900 -37.43 6.14 -23.21
N VAL A 901 -36.22 5.85 -23.71
CA VAL A 901 -35.98 4.81 -24.73
C VAL A 901 -36.16 3.38 -24.18
N TRP A 902 -36.32 3.21 -22.87
CA TRP A 902 -36.60 1.88 -22.32
C TRP A 902 -37.88 1.28 -22.89
N GLU A 903 -37.83 0.04 -23.39
CA GLU A 903 -38.94 -0.59 -24.14
C GLU A 903 -40.24 -0.72 -23.35
N LYS A 904 -40.16 -0.76 -22.01
CA LYS A 904 -41.30 -0.84 -21.10
C LYS A 904 -41.74 0.51 -20.56
N PHE A 905 -41.16 1.62 -21.07
CA PHE A 905 -41.56 2.95 -20.67
C PHE A 905 -42.94 3.28 -21.22
N ASP A 906 -43.85 3.68 -20.32
CA ASP A 906 -45.19 4.13 -20.64
C ASP A 906 -45.42 5.50 -20.02
N GLU A 907 -45.61 6.52 -20.86
CA GLU A 907 -45.79 7.91 -20.42
C GLU A 907 -47.08 8.13 -19.61
N SER A 908 -48.06 7.21 -19.69
CA SER A 908 -49.30 7.32 -18.94
C SER A 908 -49.17 6.86 -17.48
N SER A 909 -48.23 5.95 -17.19
CA SER A 909 -48.07 5.32 -15.87
C SER A 909 -46.71 5.60 -15.23
N MET A 910 -45.76 6.19 -15.96
CA MET A 910 -44.38 6.41 -15.53
C MET A 910 -43.94 7.85 -15.78
N SER A 911 -43.24 8.44 -14.82
CA SER A 911 -42.68 9.79 -14.92
C SER A 911 -41.19 9.82 -14.59
N ILE A 912 -40.50 10.79 -15.21
CA ILE A 912 -39.10 11.14 -14.96
C ILE A 912 -38.97 12.66 -14.97
N VAL A 913 -38.50 13.21 -13.86
CA VAL A 913 -38.33 14.65 -13.65
C VAL A 913 -36.90 14.91 -13.24
N VAL A 914 -36.28 15.91 -13.88
CA VAL A 914 -34.96 16.40 -13.48
C VAL A 914 -35.09 17.87 -13.11
N GLN A 915 -34.86 18.18 -11.83
CA GLN A 915 -35.00 19.53 -11.30
C GLN A 915 -33.80 19.91 -10.43
N HIS A 916 -33.55 21.21 -10.28
CA HIS A 916 -32.52 21.70 -9.37
C HIS A 916 -33.11 22.08 -8.02
N ILE A 917 -32.35 21.87 -6.95
CA ILE A 917 -32.73 22.23 -5.59
C ILE A 917 -31.56 22.87 -4.85
N LYS A 918 -31.84 23.88 -4.02
CA LYS A 918 -30.85 24.48 -3.12
C LYS A 918 -30.70 23.63 -1.87
N SER A 919 -29.52 23.62 -1.26
CA SER A 919 -29.26 22.90 -0.01
C SER A 919 -30.27 23.23 1.10
N SER A 920 -30.70 24.50 1.19
CA SER A 920 -31.71 24.94 2.18
C SER A 920 -33.11 24.36 1.97
N MET A 921 -33.39 23.80 0.80
CA MET A 921 -34.68 23.22 0.42
C MET A 921 -34.65 21.69 0.36
N LEU A 922 -33.50 21.06 0.65
CA LEU A 922 -33.40 19.60 0.69
C LEU A 922 -34.41 19.01 1.69
N PRO A 923 -35.08 17.90 1.31
CA PRO A 923 -36.11 17.29 2.13
C PRO A 923 -35.52 16.60 3.36
N ASP A 924 -36.33 16.45 4.41
CA ASP A 924 -35.87 15.91 5.70
C ASP A 924 -35.35 14.47 5.63
N TYR A 925 -35.91 13.65 4.74
CA TYR A 925 -35.56 12.24 4.63
C TYR A 925 -34.12 11.98 4.15
N VAL A 926 -33.40 12.99 3.64
CA VAL A 926 -31.99 12.85 3.24
C VAL A 926 -31.02 13.00 4.41
N TYR A 927 -31.50 13.44 5.57
CA TYR A 927 -30.72 13.64 6.79
C TYR A 927 -31.04 12.56 7.82
N ASP A 928 -30.03 12.10 8.57
CA ASP A 928 -30.33 11.26 9.73
C ASP A 928 -30.93 12.11 10.85
N VAL A 929 -31.60 11.44 11.81
CA VAL A 929 -32.25 12.09 12.94
C VAL A 929 -31.25 12.97 13.70
N GLY A 930 -31.48 14.29 13.68
CA GLY A 930 -30.65 15.29 14.38
C GLY A 930 -29.51 15.91 13.55
N GLU A 931 -29.30 15.51 12.29
CA GLU A 931 -28.22 16.05 11.43
C GLU A 931 -28.58 17.33 10.67
N ARG A 932 -29.84 17.79 10.73
CA ARG A 932 -30.30 18.97 9.98
C ARG A 932 -29.72 20.25 10.58
N PRO A 933 -29.13 21.15 9.77
CA PRO A 933 -28.79 22.50 10.22
C PRO A 933 -30.04 23.24 10.72
N GLN A 934 -29.98 23.90 11.90
CA GLN A 934 -31.10 24.68 12.41
C GLN A 934 -31.56 25.70 11.35
N LYS A 935 -32.84 25.66 10.97
CA LYS A 935 -33.44 26.69 10.10
C LYS A 935 -33.27 28.05 10.78
N LEU A 936 -32.45 28.93 10.21
CA LEU A 936 -32.49 30.35 10.56
C LEU A 936 -33.90 30.86 10.26
N VAL A 937 -34.66 31.13 11.33
CA VAL A 937 -36.01 31.71 11.23
C VAL A 937 -35.87 33.10 10.63
N GLN A 938 -36.14 33.25 9.34
CA GLN A 938 -36.27 34.57 8.73
C GLN A 938 -37.55 35.22 9.23
N LYS A 939 -37.41 36.18 10.16
CA LYS A 939 -38.48 37.13 10.48
C LYS A 939 -38.83 37.91 9.22
N ARG A 940 -40.10 37.86 8.85
CA ARG A 940 -40.71 38.56 7.71
C ARG A 940 -40.65 40.08 7.96
N ALA A 941 -39.96 40.84 7.11
CA ALA A 941 -40.06 42.30 7.05
C ALA A 941 -40.37 42.75 5.61
N LYS A 942 -41.40 43.60 5.47
CA LYS A 942 -41.86 44.24 4.22
C LYS A 942 -40.81 45.27 3.73
N GLY A 943 -40.62 45.39 2.41
CA GLY A 943 -39.53 46.14 1.73
C GLY A 943 -39.63 47.68 1.73
N PRO A 944 -39.06 48.44 0.75
CA PRO A 944 -38.19 48.05 -0.37
C PRO A 944 -36.87 48.85 -0.54
N SER A 945 -35.96 48.26 -1.33
CA SER A 945 -34.89 48.89 -2.15
C SER A 945 -33.47 49.12 -1.58
N LYS A 946 -32.51 48.82 -2.48
CA LYS A 946 -31.08 49.17 -2.57
C LYS A 946 -30.04 48.31 -1.83
N SER A 947 -29.50 47.36 -2.61
CA SER A 947 -28.10 46.94 -2.75
C SER A 947 -27.06 47.39 -1.70
N SER A 948 -26.46 46.40 -1.02
CA SER A 948 -25.00 46.25 -0.96
C SER A 948 -24.66 44.80 -0.57
N ASN A 949 -24.05 44.06 -1.50
CA ASN A 949 -23.40 42.79 -1.24
C ASN A 949 -22.03 43.05 -0.62
N THR A 950 -21.77 42.53 0.57
CA THR A 950 -20.43 42.06 0.99
C THR A 950 -20.62 40.98 2.06
N SER A 951 -20.16 39.77 1.75
CA SER A 951 -19.94 38.68 2.73
C SER A 951 -18.73 39.00 3.60
N PRO A 952 -18.63 38.46 4.83
CA PRO A 952 -17.36 38.17 5.47
C PRO A 952 -16.93 36.73 5.19
N ASP A 953 -15.66 36.60 4.82
CA ASP A 953 -14.92 35.36 4.59
C ASP A 953 -14.70 34.51 5.86
N MET A 954 -14.36 33.25 5.57
CA MET A 954 -13.93 32.17 6.47
C MET A 954 -12.88 32.57 7.53
N PRO A 955 -12.93 32.00 8.75
CA PRO A 955 -11.90 32.25 9.75
C PRO A 955 -10.72 31.26 9.62
N TYR A 956 -9.52 31.81 9.41
CA TYR A 956 -8.27 31.16 9.81
C TYR A 956 -7.89 31.68 11.20
N THR A 957 -7.75 30.81 12.19
CA THR A 957 -7.20 31.17 13.50
C THR A 957 -5.69 30.92 13.52
N LYS A 958 -4.90 31.99 13.61
CA LYS A 958 -3.63 31.96 14.36
C LYS A 958 -3.53 33.20 15.26
N ARG A 959 -2.99 32.94 16.46
CA ARG A 959 -2.95 33.79 17.66
C ARG A 959 -2.22 35.14 17.48
N ARG A 960 -2.85 36.17 18.06
CA ARG A 960 -2.33 37.29 18.88
C ARG A 960 -0.87 37.76 18.68
N ARG A 961 -0.70 39.02 18.25
CA ARG A 961 -0.21 40.13 19.11
C ARG A 961 -0.44 41.51 18.44
N SER A 962 -0.22 42.55 19.22
CA SER A 962 -0.87 43.85 19.27
C SER A 962 -0.27 44.99 18.43
N SER A 963 -1.15 45.98 18.18
CA SER A 963 -0.98 47.45 18.18
C SER A 963 -0.29 48.19 17.01
N HIS A 964 -1.14 48.95 16.29
CA HIS A 964 -1.00 50.38 15.90
C HIS A 964 -0.06 50.80 14.74
N PRO A 965 -0.34 51.94 14.05
CA PRO A 965 -0.70 51.90 12.61
C PRO A 965 0.03 52.90 11.68
N VAL A 966 -0.35 52.88 10.39
CA VAL A 966 -0.17 53.93 9.33
C VAL A 966 1.27 53.95 8.74
N ASP A 967 1.54 54.04 7.44
CA ASP A 967 1.02 54.92 6.37
C ASP A 967 1.27 54.37 4.94
N SER A 968 0.52 54.96 4.02
CA SER A 968 0.53 54.99 2.54
C SER A 968 1.91 55.08 1.84
N THR A 969 2.14 54.82 0.54
CA THR A 969 1.52 55.31 -0.71
C THR A 969 2.21 54.68 -1.96
N ARG A 970 1.45 54.54 -3.08
CA ARG A 970 1.76 54.78 -4.53
C ARG A 970 2.97 54.06 -5.19
N SER A 971 3.05 53.72 -6.49
CA SER A 971 2.39 54.05 -7.78
C SER A 971 2.99 53.08 -8.83
N SER A 972 2.22 52.35 -9.67
CA SER A 972 1.92 52.61 -11.12
C SER A 972 3.17 52.88 -12.00
N GLU A 973 3.42 52.24 -13.16
CA GLU A 973 2.65 52.30 -14.43
C GLU A 973 3.24 51.40 -15.55
N ASN A 974 2.32 50.85 -16.40
CA ASN A 974 2.26 50.74 -17.89
C ASN A 974 3.37 50.01 -18.71
N ASP A 975 3.20 49.45 -19.93
CA ASP A 975 2.14 49.00 -20.88
C ASP A 975 2.93 48.23 -22.01
N VAL A 976 2.61 47.00 -22.50
CA VAL A 976 1.73 46.57 -23.64
C VAL A 976 2.21 47.02 -25.06
N PRO A 977 1.97 46.37 -26.27
CA PRO A 977 1.55 45.01 -26.70
C PRO A 977 2.25 44.36 -27.98
N MET A 978 1.96 43.04 -28.18
CA MET A 978 1.60 42.21 -29.39
C MET A 978 2.24 42.30 -30.80
N SER A 979 2.61 41.11 -31.38
CA SER A 979 1.90 40.40 -32.51
C SER A 979 2.81 39.61 -33.51
N LEU A 980 2.64 38.26 -33.55
CA LEU A 980 2.48 37.29 -34.69
C LEU A 980 3.01 37.65 -36.12
N THR A 981 3.76 36.85 -36.92
CA THR A 981 3.74 35.41 -37.35
C THR A 981 5.05 35.06 -38.17
N PRO A 982 5.19 34.02 -39.04
CA PRO A 982 5.78 32.69 -38.81
C PRO A 982 6.97 32.27 -39.75
N VAL A 983 7.31 30.96 -39.72
CA VAL A 983 7.97 30.08 -40.74
C VAL A 983 9.48 29.72 -40.60
N VAL A 984 9.76 28.40 -40.62
CA VAL A 984 10.76 27.64 -41.45
C VAL A 984 11.63 26.64 -40.67
N GLU A 985 11.56 25.36 -41.08
CA GLU A 985 12.49 24.25 -40.83
C GLU A 985 13.86 24.46 -41.47
N VAL A 986 14.95 24.14 -40.75
CA VAL A 986 16.24 23.75 -41.34
C VAL A 986 16.93 22.68 -40.47
N ALA A 987 17.35 21.59 -41.11
CA ALA A 987 18.22 20.57 -40.56
C ALA A 987 19.71 20.98 -40.60
N GLY A 988 20.51 20.61 -39.60
CA GLY A 988 21.97 20.76 -39.65
C GLY A 988 22.66 20.45 -38.33
N ALA A 989 23.49 19.40 -38.33
CA ALA A 989 24.26 18.83 -37.22
C ALA A 989 25.31 19.78 -36.61
N PHE A 990 25.53 19.67 -35.29
CA PHE A 990 26.83 19.81 -34.64
C PHE A 990 26.79 19.13 -33.26
N ALA A 991 27.69 18.17 -33.02
CA ALA A 991 27.94 17.53 -31.73
C ALA A 991 28.85 18.39 -30.85
N PRO A 992 28.74 18.28 -29.52
CA PRO A 992 29.92 18.36 -28.66
C PRO A 992 29.96 17.28 -27.55
N LYS A 993 31.03 16.48 -27.63
CA LYS A 993 31.89 15.87 -26.59
C LYS A 993 31.33 15.63 -25.16
N ASP A 994 31.42 14.35 -24.78
CA ASP A 994 31.38 13.79 -23.42
C ASP A 994 32.19 14.56 -22.37
N PRO A 995 31.69 14.51 -21.12
CA PRO A 995 32.56 14.25 -19.97
C PRO A 995 32.05 13.11 -19.07
N LEU A 996 32.89 12.07 -18.98
CA LEU A 996 33.18 11.23 -17.80
C LEU A 996 32.04 10.40 -17.21
N GLU A 997 31.98 9.15 -17.67
CA GLU A 997 31.30 8.04 -17.02
C GLU A 997 32.03 7.60 -15.73
N ILE A 998 31.42 7.85 -14.57
CA ILE A 998 31.60 7.00 -13.39
C ILE A 998 30.37 6.09 -13.35
N ARG A 999 30.49 4.90 -13.95
CA ARG A 999 29.45 3.86 -13.90
C ARG A 999 29.65 3.02 -12.64
N SER A 1000 28.73 3.14 -11.69
CA SER A 1000 28.52 2.11 -10.66
C SER A 1000 28.17 0.77 -11.34
N PRO A 1001 28.72 -0.38 -10.92
CA PRO A 1001 28.40 -1.66 -11.52
C PRO A 1001 26.97 -2.08 -11.17
N GLN A 1002 26.03 -1.81 -12.07
CA GLN A 1002 24.68 -2.37 -12.06
C GLN A 1002 24.77 -3.91 -12.17
N LEU A 1003 24.12 -4.63 -11.25
CA LEU A 1003 23.74 -6.02 -11.49
C LEU A 1003 22.74 -6.03 -12.66
N PRO A 1004 22.91 -6.89 -13.70
CA PRO A 1004 22.00 -6.91 -14.84
C PRO A 1004 20.65 -7.46 -14.38
N PHE A 1005 19.66 -6.59 -14.36
CA PHE A 1005 18.26 -6.99 -14.26
C PHE A 1005 17.89 -7.73 -15.55
N GLY A 1006 17.28 -8.92 -15.40
CA GLY A 1006 17.23 -9.95 -16.42
C GLY A 1006 16.70 -9.50 -17.79
N GLU A 1007 17.56 -9.61 -18.80
CA GLU A 1007 17.18 -9.84 -20.18
C GLU A 1007 17.71 -11.21 -20.64
N ASN A 1008 16.86 -11.92 -21.39
CA ASN A 1008 17.14 -13.04 -22.30
C ASN A 1008 17.15 -14.47 -21.75
N VAL A 1009 15.96 -15.09 -21.80
CA VAL A 1009 15.78 -16.41 -22.41
C VAL A 1009 14.69 -16.30 -23.48
N ALA A 1010 15.05 -15.91 -24.71
CA ALA A 1010 14.34 -16.25 -25.96
C ALA A 1010 15.02 -15.59 -27.19
N ALA A 1011 16.13 -16.14 -27.69
CA ALA A 1011 16.59 -15.85 -29.05
C ALA A 1011 17.65 -16.85 -29.55
N ILE A 1012 17.34 -18.14 -29.67
CA ILE A 1012 18.08 -19.03 -30.59
C ILE A 1012 17.07 -19.95 -31.29
N ALA A 1013 16.51 -19.48 -32.39
CA ALA A 1013 15.98 -20.32 -33.46
C ALA A 1013 15.80 -19.48 -34.74
N LYS A 1014 16.36 -19.98 -35.86
CA LYS A 1014 16.49 -19.41 -37.22
C LYS A 1014 17.73 -18.53 -37.41
N GLY A 1015 18.73 -18.83 -38.22
CA GLY A 1015 18.98 -19.91 -39.18
C GLY A 1015 19.94 -19.40 -40.27
N ALA A 1016 21.00 -20.15 -40.57
CA ALA A 1016 21.79 -20.17 -41.82
C ALA A 1016 22.92 -21.21 -41.60
N LEU A 1017 22.87 -22.45 -42.09
CA LEU A 1017 23.11 -22.86 -43.49
C LEU A 1017 24.19 -22.03 -44.18
N SER A 1018 25.45 -22.45 -44.04
CA SER A 1018 26.31 -22.85 -45.18
C SER A 1018 27.78 -23.01 -44.75
N ALA A 1019 28.34 -24.18 -45.03
CA ALA A 1019 29.68 -24.45 -45.57
C ALA A 1019 30.49 -25.51 -44.80
N GLN A 1020 30.55 -26.69 -45.45
CA GLN A 1020 31.48 -27.83 -45.31
C GLN A 1020 31.38 -28.72 -44.07
#